data_AF-A0A162YRL6-F1
#
_entry.id   AF-A0A162YRL6-F1
#
_cell.length_a   1.000
_cell.length_b   1.000
_cell.length_c   1.000
_cell.angle_alpha   90.00
_cell.angle_beta   90.00
_cell.angle_gamma   90.00
#
_symmetry.space_group_name_H-M   'P 1'
#
loop_
_entity.id
_entity.type
_entity.pdbx_description
1 polymer ?
#
loop_
_entity_poly.entity_id
_entity_poly.type
_entity_poly.pdbx_seq_one_letter_code
_entity_poly.pdbx_strand_id
1 'polypeptide(L)'
;MQTLENGAVGVLLSAALATVTAYALYTVIYNVYFHPLARFPGPPLAGATAYWKAYVECVANRSFCHELVKLHAQYGDVVRVGPDELHFANPEAYNDIYNNKNRWDKEARLYKSFNEDRSSFGFLTYAEAKNRKDVLNRSFSQTAINSAEDLVLEQTKALCAAFAKQSKTSKSADLHFAYRCMSMDIICTFCFGKPIYAVDAPDFEAPIVVAMDASLPVFLRFKYSDLYKNMILKCPPKLSKIISPSTAGLVDLQQLLLRQINDLTNDPEKLKQLPHSMTIYHRLMDVEAYRDKTIPSAGSLYEEAQALMFGGADTVGNTLMVGTHYLLQHPTTLQKLKKELLAAWPTLETEPNLRDFEKMPYLNAVIKESLRMSSGVVSGLLRVVPPAGAVINGITVPPNTIVSCGSTFVHFNASIFPEPDKFIPERWLDSPKLDNWLVAFSRGPRMCLGINLAWAELRLGFAYTLRKFDMSLEDSIDVIVIRLKTGGIMAASRDEQIRTYGWTSVSCDPKQWGGTKAFNNPPKPQLCADVSVPSTALAQKSMEYAQKELPAPTFNHSMRVFYYGLAIASQQFPDWQFSTETWLLTCLFHDIGTIDKYTHGTFMSFEFYGGLLALNVLRDHNCPTPQAESVAEAIIRHQDPVEVGTIHTIGLLTQLATQFDNMGYRAGYVHEDTIKDVVKHYPRKHWSNCFASKIREEVFVKPWCHSTASGEKFPYDVEHNTLMEPHDALQ
;
A
#
# COMPACT_ATOMS: atom_id res chain seq x y z
N MET A 1 29.57 -40.29 -62.67
CA MET A 1 30.01 -39.13 -61.86
C MET A 1 29.10 -38.90 -60.65
N GLN A 2 27.77 -38.77 -60.81
CA GLN A 2 26.82 -38.57 -59.69
C GLN A 2 26.85 -39.62 -58.56
N THR A 3 27.12 -40.90 -58.85
CA THR A 3 27.17 -41.96 -57.83
C THR A 3 28.45 -41.94 -56.98
N LEU A 4 29.55 -41.41 -57.51
CA LEU A 4 30.81 -41.24 -56.77
C LEU A 4 30.77 -40.01 -55.86
N GLU A 5 30.10 -38.94 -56.29
CA GLU A 5 29.89 -37.73 -55.48
C GLU A 5 29.01 -38.00 -54.25
N ASN A 6 27.92 -38.78 -54.41
CA ASN A 6 27.05 -39.15 -53.29
C ASN A 6 27.76 -40.03 -52.23
N GLY A 7 28.69 -40.89 -52.66
CA GLY A 7 29.50 -41.72 -51.75
C GLY A 7 30.51 -40.88 -50.96
N ALA A 8 31.15 -39.90 -51.59
CA ALA A 8 32.09 -38.99 -50.93
C ALA A 8 31.39 -38.10 -49.89
N VAL A 9 30.19 -37.58 -50.21
CA VAL A 9 29.37 -36.80 -49.26
C VAL A 9 28.96 -37.65 -48.05
N GLY A 10 28.54 -38.90 -48.27
CA GLY A 10 28.18 -39.81 -47.17
C GLY A 10 29.34 -40.14 -46.23
N VAL A 11 30.54 -40.33 -46.77
CA VAL A 11 31.77 -40.56 -45.98
C VAL A 11 32.15 -39.32 -45.18
N LEU A 12 32.08 -38.13 -45.79
CA LEU A 12 32.38 -36.85 -45.12
C LEU A 12 31.38 -36.56 -43.98
N LEU A 13 30.09 -36.80 -44.18
CA LEU A 13 29.08 -36.64 -43.14
C LEU A 13 29.28 -37.61 -41.98
N SER A 14 29.64 -38.86 -42.28
CA SER A 14 29.92 -39.88 -41.27
C SER A 14 31.18 -39.54 -40.46
N ALA A 15 32.25 -39.09 -41.12
CA ALA A 15 33.48 -38.65 -40.47
C ALA A 15 33.25 -37.40 -39.61
N ALA A 16 32.45 -36.45 -40.08
CA ALA A 16 32.05 -35.27 -39.31
C ALA A 16 31.26 -35.67 -38.06
N LEU A 17 30.26 -36.55 -38.19
CA LEU A 17 29.47 -37.03 -37.06
C LEU A 17 30.33 -37.78 -36.03
N ALA A 18 31.23 -38.66 -36.49
CA ALA A 18 32.16 -39.37 -35.62
C ALA A 18 33.09 -38.40 -34.87
N THR A 19 33.62 -37.38 -35.55
CA THR A 19 34.48 -36.36 -34.95
C THR A 19 33.73 -35.54 -33.89
N VAL A 20 32.51 -35.10 -34.20
CA VAL A 20 31.66 -34.36 -33.24
C VAL A 20 31.35 -35.23 -32.02
N THR A 21 31.02 -36.51 -32.24
CA THR A 21 30.73 -37.45 -31.14
C THR A 21 31.95 -37.70 -30.27
N ALA A 22 33.12 -37.94 -30.88
CA ALA A 22 34.37 -38.13 -30.15
C ALA A 22 34.77 -36.89 -29.35
N TYR A 23 34.62 -35.70 -29.92
CA TYR A 23 34.87 -34.43 -29.24
C TYR A 23 33.91 -34.20 -28.07
N ALA A 24 32.62 -34.52 -28.24
CA ALA A 24 31.63 -34.43 -27.17
C ALA A 24 31.96 -35.40 -26.01
N LEU A 25 32.31 -36.65 -26.32
CA LEU A 25 32.73 -37.65 -25.34
C LEU A 25 34.01 -37.23 -24.60
N TYR A 26 35.02 -36.76 -25.34
CA TYR A 26 36.25 -36.22 -24.76
C TYR A 26 35.95 -35.08 -23.79
N THR A 27 35.10 -34.13 -24.19
CA THR A 27 34.71 -32.98 -23.37
C THR A 27 34.01 -33.43 -22.09
N VAL A 28 33.08 -34.38 -22.17
CA VAL A 28 32.39 -34.93 -20.99
C VAL A 28 33.38 -35.62 -20.04
N ILE A 29 34.25 -36.49 -20.56
CA ILE A 29 35.25 -37.21 -19.76
C ILE A 29 36.21 -36.20 -19.10
N TYR A 30 36.71 -35.23 -19.86
CA TYR A 30 37.56 -34.16 -19.33
C TYR A 30 36.85 -33.39 -18.21
N ASN A 31 35.62 -32.95 -18.45
CA ASN A 31 34.86 -32.16 -17.50
C ASN A 31 34.58 -32.90 -16.19
N VAL A 32 34.28 -34.19 -16.26
CA VAL A 32 33.95 -35.01 -15.09
C VAL A 32 35.19 -35.34 -14.26
N TYR A 33 36.29 -35.75 -14.90
CA TYR A 33 37.43 -36.34 -14.19
C TYR A 33 38.67 -35.44 -14.08
N PHE A 34 38.91 -34.57 -15.07
CA PHE A 34 40.18 -33.85 -15.22
C PHE A 34 40.06 -32.34 -15.04
N HIS A 35 38.85 -31.79 -15.17
CA HIS A 35 38.62 -30.36 -14.98
C HIS A 35 39.03 -29.91 -13.58
N PRO A 36 39.60 -28.70 -13.39
CA PRO A 36 40.00 -28.20 -12.06
C PRO A 36 38.87 -28.20 -11.02
N LEU A 37 37.62 -28.16 -11.49
CA LEU A 37 36.44 -28.21 -10.63
C LEU A 37 35.93 -29.63 -10.32
N ALA A 38 36.53 -30.69 -10.87
CA ALA A 38 36.14 -32.08 -10.61
C ALA A 38 36.21 -32.48 -9.13
N ARG A 39 37.03 -31.77 -8.34
CA ARG A 39 37.14 -31.95 -6.89
C ARG A 39 35.94 -31.40 -6.09
N PHE A 40 35.09 -30.57 -6.69
CA PHE A 40 33.95 -29.98 -6.00
C PHE A 40 32.71 -30.87 -6.15
N PRO A 41 31.90 -31.03 -5.08
CA PRO A 41 30.73 -31.88 -5.11
C PRO A 41 29.61 -31.25 -5.96
N GLY A 42 28.74 -32.08 -6.53
CA GLY A 42 27.58 -31.64 -7.29
C GLY A 42 27.01 -32.75 -8.17
N PRO A 43 25.89 -32.51 -8.86
CA PRO A 43 25.30 -33.51 -9.75
C PRO A 43 26.29 -33.91 -10.86
N PRO A 44 26.48 -35.22 -11.13
CA PRO A 44 27.42 -35.66 -12.17
C PRO A 44 27.15 -35.04 -13.55
N LEU A 45 25.86 -34.92 -13.92
CA LEU A 45 25.45 -34.28 -15.18
C LEU A 45 25.75 -32.78 -15.23
N ALA A 46 25.70 -32.09 -14.09
CA ALA A 46 26.07 -30.68 -14.00
C ALA A 46 27.57 -30.50 -14.28
N GLY A 47 28.40 -31.40 -13.75
CA GLY A 47 29.83 -31.44 -14.04
C GLY A 47 30.14 -31.77 -15.50
N ALA A 48 29.35 -32.63 -16.14
CA ALA A 48 29.57 -33.06 -17.52
C ALA A 48 29.25 -31.98 -18.57
N THR A 49 28.14 -31.26 -18.42
CA THR A 49 27.63 -30.35 -19.45
C THR A 49 26.82 -29.17 -18.89
N ALA A 50 26.97 -27.99 -19.52
CA ALA A 50 26.17 -26.81 -19.20
C ALA A 50 24.67 -27.01 -19.51
N TYR A 51 24.32 -27.94 -20.39
CA TYR A 51 22.94 -28.24 -20.78
C TYR A 51 22.13 -28.95 -19.70
N TRP A 52 22.75 -29.44 -18.62
CA TRP A 52 22.00 -29.95 -17.48
C TRP A 52 21.09 -28.86 -16.89
N LYS A 53 21.55 -27.61 -16.78
CA LYS A 53 20.70 -26.50 -16.34
C LYS A 53 19.60 -26.17 -17.35
N ALA A 54 19.88 -26.29 -18.65
CA ALA A 54 18.86 -26.15 -19.69
C ALA A 54 17.75 -27.21 -19.53
N TYR A 55 18.11 -28.45 -19.19
CA TYR A 55 17.13 -29.49 -18.86
C TYR A 55 16.30 -29.09 -17.63
N VAL A 56 16.94 -28.65 -16.54
CA VAL A 56 16.22 -28.25 -15.31
C VAL A 56 15.23 -27.12 -15.56
N GLU A 57 15.68 -26.04 -16.21
CA GLU A 57 14.89 -24.81 -16.38
C GLU A 57 13.93 -24.89 -17.57
N CYS A 58 14.33 -25.45 -18.72
CA CYS A 58 13.53 -25.39 -19.95
C CYS A 58 12.72 -26.67 -20.24
N VAL A 59 13.20 -27.84 -19.81
CA VAL A 59 12.53 -29.13 -20.10
C VAL A 59 11.71 -29.60 -18.91
N ALA A 60 12.32 -29.66 -17.72
CA ALA A 60 11.65 -30.02 -16.49
C ALA A 60 10.83 -28.86 -15.89
N ASN A 61 11.00 -27.64 -16.41
CA ASN A 61 10.31 -26.42 -15.97
C ASN A 61 10.40 -26.18 -14.46
N ARG A 62 11.57 -26.41 -13.87
CA ARG A 62 11.83 -26.23 -12.43
C ARG A 62 12.61 -24.95 -12.19
N SER A 63 12.24 -24.21 -11.14
CA SER A 63 13.02 -23.05 -10.68
C SER A 63 14.42 -23.49 -10.24
N PHE A 64 15.44 -22.91 -10.86
CA PHE A 64 16.82 -23.23 -10.52
C PHE A 64 17.19 -22.74 -9.11
N CYS A 65 16.57 -21.67 -8.61
CA CYS A 65 16.74 -21.22 -7.23
C CYS A 65 16.30 -22.29 -6.22
N HIS A 66 15.15 -22.93 -6.45
CA HIS A 66 14.68 -24.03 -5.60
C HIS A 66 15.52 -25.29 -5.76
N GLU A 67 16.03 -25.55 -6.97
CA GLU A 67 16.96 -26.66 -7.20
C GLU A 67 18.28 -26.44 -6.43
N LEU A 68 18.82 -25.22 -6.40
CA LEU A 68 20.01 -24.88 -5.61
C LEU A 68 19.82 -25.19 -4.12
N VAL A 69 18.64 -24.91 -3.54
CA VAL A 69 18.35 -25.25 -2.14
C VAL A 69 18.50 -26.76 -1.90
N LYS A 70 17.95 -27.59 -2.79
CA LYS A 70 18.07 -29.06 -2.70
C LYS A 70 19.52 -29.52 -2.85
N LEU A 71 20.25 -28.91 -3.79
CA LEU A 71 21.65 -29.25 -4.03
C LEU A 71 22.54 -28.90 -2.84
N HIS A 72 22.35 -27.73 -2.23
CA HIS A 72 23.10 -27.36 -1.05
C HIS A 72 22.76 -28.21 0.17
N ALA A 73 21.50 -28.64 0.31
CA ALA A 73 21.12 -29.62 1.33
C ALA A 73 21.82 -30.98 1.13
N GLN A 74 22.11 -31.36 -0.12
CA GLN A 74 22.75 -32.64 -0.43
C GLN A 74 24.29 -32.59 -0.43
N TYR A 75 24.88 -31.54 -0.99
CA TYR A 75 26.31 -31.47 -1.32
C TYR A 75 27.11 -30.49 -0.43
N GLY A 76 26.43 -29.72 0.43
CA GLY A 76 27.05 -28.77 1.35
C GLY A 76 27.19 -27.35 0.77
N ASP A 77 28.06 -26.54 1.38
CA ASP A 77 28.11 -25.08 1.15
C ASP A 77 28.57 -24.64 -0.26
N VAL A 78 29.29 -25.50 -0.99
CA VAL A 78 29.81 -25.21 -2.33
C VAL A 78 29.44 -26.34 -3.27
N VAL A 79 28.74 -26.00 -4.34
CA VAL A 79 28.24 -26.98 -5.32
C VAL A 79 28.68 -26.61 -6.72
N ARG A 80 29.20 -27.60 -7.45
CA ARG A 80 29.46 -27.52 -8.89
C ARG A 80 28.15 -27.69 -9.66
N VAL A 81 27.70 -26.61 -10.30
CA VAL A 81 26.41 -26.53 -11.02
C VAL A 81 26.57 -26.36 -12.53
N GLY A 82 27.80 -26.44 -13.01
CA GLY A 82 28.17 -26.49 -14.42
C GLY A 82 29.61 -27.00 -14.56
N PRO A 83 30.10 -27.25 -15.79
CA PRO A 83 31.48 -27.66 -16.02
C PRO A 83 32.49 -26.71 -15.38
N ASP A 84 32.24 -25.41 -15.50
CA ASP A 84 33.08 -24.29 -15.09
C ASP A 84 32.41 -23.40 -14.03
N GLU A 85 31.35 -23.88 -13.35
CA GLU A 85 30.51 -23.04 -12.49
C GLU A 85 30.33 -23.61 -11.07
N LEU A 86 30.55 -22.75 -10.06
CA LEU A 86 30.30 -23.01 -8.65
C LEU A 86 29.21 -22.07 -8.11
N HIS A 87 28.34 -22.61 -7.27
CA HIS A 87 27.40 -21.85 -6.46
C HIS A 87 27.73 -22.02 -4.97
N PHE A 88 27.61 -20.93 -4.20
CA PHE A 88 27.90 -20.87 -2.77
C PHE A 88 26.61 -20.55 -1.99
N ALA A 89 26.33 -21.32 -0.95
CA ALA A 89 25.20 -21.08 -0.03
C ALA A 89 25.56 -20.26 1.20
N ASN A 90 26.84 -20.25 1.60
CA ASN A 90 27.28 -19.51 2.76
C ASN A 90 27.20 -17.99 2.48
N PRO A 91 26.47 -17.20 3.30
CA PRO A 91 26.32 -15.76 3.07
C PRO A 91 27.63 -14.97 3.02
N GLU A 92 28.70 -15.41 3.68
CA GLU A 92 29.99 -14.71 3.60
C GLU A 92 30.60 -14.77 2.19
N ALA A 93 30.31 -15.83 1.42
CA ALA A 93 30.71 -15.89 0.02
C ALA A 93 30.09 -14.74 -0.80
N TYR A 94 28.91 -14.24 -0.42
CA TYR A 94 28.29 -13.08 -1.06
C TYR A 94 29.18 -11.84 -0.90
N ASN A 95 29.73 -11.60 0.30
CA ASN A 95 30.62 -10.46 0.56
C ASN A 95 31.99 -10.64 -0.12
N ASP A 96 32.48 -11.88 -0.24
CA ASP A 96 33.73 -12.17 -0.95
C ASP A 96 33.60 -11.96 -2.46
N ILE A 97 32.47 -12.31 -3.07
CA ILE A 97 32.22 -12.16 -4.51
C ILE A 97 31.85 -10.70 -4.83
N TYR A 98 30.88 -10.13 -4.11
CA TYR A 98 30.29 -8.82 -4.37
C TYR A 98 30.76 -7.78 -3.35
N ASN A 99 31.83 -7.06 -3.68
CA ASN A 99 32.34 -5.99 -2.81
C ASN A 99 32.97 -4.84 -3.60
N ASN A 100 33.35 -3.79 -2.86
CA ASN A 100 33.93 -2.57 -3.42
C ASN A 100 35.36 -2.73 -3.94
N LYS A 101 36.03 -3.88 -3.77
CA LYS A 101 37.39 -4.14 -4.28
C LYS A 101 37.38 -4.94 -5.58
N ASN A 102 36.49 -5.93 -5.68
CA ASN A 102 36.43 -6.79 -6.85
C ASN A 102 35.96 -6.01 -8.10
N ARG A 103 36.68 -6.24 -9.20
CA ARG A 103 36.40 -5.68 -10.53
C ARG A 103 36.15 -6.79 -11.55
N TRP A 104 35.47 -7.83 -11.10
CA TRP A 104 35.27 -9.05 -11.87
C TRP A 104 34.24 -8.82 -12.98
N ASP A 105 34.45 -9.54 -14.07
CA ASP A 105 33.59 -9.47 -15.24
C ASP A 105 32.34 -10.32 -15.05
N LYS A 106 31.31 -9.96 -15.81
CA LYS A 106 30.04 -10.68 -15.85
C LYS A 106 30.16 -11.90 -16.78
N GLU A 107 29.48 -12.98 -16.43
CA GLU A 107 29.46 -14.19 -17.26
C GLU A 107 28.62 -13.97 -18.53
N ALA A 108 29.19 -14.30 -19.69
CA ALA A 108 28.62 -13.91 -20.98
C ALA A 108 27.24 -14.54 -21.28
N ARG A 109 27.04 -15.82 -20.96
CA ARG A 109 25.82 -16.58 -21.31
C ARG A 109 24.58 -15.99 -20.62
N LEU A 110 24.68 -15.64 -19.35
CA LEU A 110 23.57 -15.01 -18.61
C LEU A 110 23.29 -13.60 -19.12
N TYR A 111 24.30 -12.75 -19.23
CA TYR A 111 24.03 -11.33 -19.51
C TYR A 111 23.68 -11.06 -20.99
N LYS A 112 24.22 -11.85 -21.93
CA LYS A 112 23.84 -11.78 -23.36
C LYS A 112 22.47 -12.39 -23.66
N SER A 113 21.82 -13.05 -22.68
CA SER A 113 20.46 -13.56 -22.89
C SER A 113 19.43 -12.45 -22.93
N PHE A 114 19.72 -11.27 -22.38
CA PHE A 114 18.82 -10.11 -22.38
C PHE A 114 18.88 -9.31 -23.68
N ASN A 115 19.91 -9.50 -24.51
CA ASN A 115 20.14 -8.77 -25.76
C ASN A 115 20.25 -7.24 -25.55
N GLU A 116 20.99 -6.86 -24.51
CA GLU A 116 21.27 -5.47 -24.13
C GLU A 116 22.78 -5.24 -24.03
N ASP A 117 23.55 -5.94 -24.86
CA ASP A 117 25.01 -6.09 -24.77
C ASP A 117 25.79 -4.76 -24.75
N ARG A 118 25.18 -3.65 -25.20
CA ARG A 118 25.72 -2.28 -25.27
C ARG A 118 25.07 -1.33 -24.27
N SER A 119 24.37 -1.83 -23.25
CA SER A 119 23.80 -1.04 -22.14
C SER A 119 24.64 -1.13 -20.87
N SER A 120 24.40 -0.23 -19.92
CA SER A 120 25.01 -0.28 -18.58
C SER A 120 24.79 -1.63 -17.86
N PHE A 121 23.68 -2.30 -18.16
CA PHE A 121 23.38 -3.63 -17.66
C PHE A 121 24.13 -4.74 -18.42
N GLY A 122 24.17 -4.70 -19.75
CA GLY A 122 24.77 -5.78 -20.56
C GLY A 122 26.29 -5.77 -20.69
N PHE A 123 26.96 -4.63 -20.43
CA PHE A 123 28.42 -4.57 -20.51
C PHE A 123 29.10 -5.62 -19.63
N LEU A 124 29.83 -6.54 -20.27
CA LEU A 124 30.44 -7.67 -19.58
C LEU A 124 31.66 -7.25 -18.77
N THR A 125 32.49 -6.36 -19.31
CA THR A 125 33.73 -5.96 -18.64
C THR A 125 33.50 -4.85 -17.62
N TYR A 126 34.30 -4.81 -16.55
CA TYR A 126 34.22 -3.70 -15.59
C TYR A 126 34.52 -2.34 -16.24
N ALA A 127 35.48 -2.30 -17.16
CA ALA A 127 35.93 -1.06 -17.79
C ALA A 127 34.81 -0.37 -18.60
N GLU A 128 34.11 -1.13 -19.44
CA GLU A 128 32.98 -0.63 -20.24
C GLU A 128 31.84 -0.14 -19.35
N ALA A 129 31.45 -0.96 -18.37
CA ALA A 129 30.37 -0.64 -17.46
C ALA A 129 30.69 0.60 -16.60
N LYS A 130 31.95 0.76 -16.19
CA LYS A 130 32.38 1.93 -15.41
C LYS A 130 32.16 3.23 -16.19
N ASN A 131 32.56 3.28 -17.47
CA ASN A 131 32.44 4.49 -18.28
C ASN A 131 30.98 4.95 -18.36
N ARG A 132 30.06 4.03 -18.71
CA ARG A 132 28.63 4.32 -18.74
C ARG A 132 28.05 4.67 -17.36
N LYS A 133 28.45 3.95 -16.31
CA LYS A 133 27.95 4.16 -14.95
C LYS A 133 28.38 5.52 -14.38
N ASP A 134 29.60 5.99 -14.65
CA ASP A 134 30.05 7.31 -14.21
C ASP A 134 29.18 8.45 -14.78
N VAL A 135 28.68 8.29 -16.01
CA VAL A 135 27.75 9.24 -16.66
C VAL A 135 26.37 9.18 -16.01
N LEU A 136 25.80 7.97 -15.87
CA LEU A 136 24.44 7.76 -15.38
C LEU A 136 24.28 8.00 -13.86
N ASN A 137 25.30 7.74 -13.06
CA ASN A 137 25.24 7.89 -11.59
C ASN A 137 24.82 9.30 -11.15
N ARG A 138 25.08 10.34 -11.96
CA ARG A 138 24.62 11.71 -11.64
C ARG A 138 23.10 11.81 -11.65
N SER A 139 22.45 11.21 -12.64
CA SER A 139 20.98 11.18 -12.78
C SER A 139 20.30 10.30 -11.71
N PHE A 140 21.00 9.31 -11.17
CA PHE A 140 20.49 8.42 -10.11
C PHE A 140 21.04 8.73 -8.71
N SER A 141 21.73 9.86 -8.54
CA SER A 141 22.23 10.30 -7.24
C SER A 141 21.07 10.69 -6.31
N GLN A 142 21.26 10.58 -4.99
CA GLN A 142 20.23 11.00 -4.02
C GLN A 142 19.78 12.45 -4.27
N THR A 143 20.72 13.35 -4.58
CA THR A 143 20.40 14.75 -4.90
C THR A 143 19.51 14.86 -6.13
N ALA A 144 19.83 14.14 -7.21
CA ALA A 144 19.04 14.18 -8.43
C ALA A 144 17.62 13.60 -8.22
N ILE A 145 17.50 12.50 -7.48
CA ILE A 145 16.19 11.90 -7.16
C ILE A 145 15.36 12.84 -6.29
N ASN A 146 15.95 13.46 -5.27
CA ASN A 146 15.26 14.45 -4.45
C ASN A 146 14.79 15.67 -5.25
N SER A 147 15.58 16.14 -6.22
CA SER A 147 15.18 17.24 -7.12
C SER A 147 14.10 16.83 -8.13
N ALA A 148 13.91 15.53 -8.35
CA ALA A 148 12.91 14.96 -9.24
C ALA A 148 11.72 14.33 -8.48
N GLU A 149 11.58 14.64 -7.19
CA GLU A 149 10.54 14.06 -6.32
C GLU A 149 9.13 14.26 -6.89
N ASP A 150 8.84 15.46 -7.40
CA ASP A 150 7.53 15.80 -7.96
C ASP A 150 7.12 14.87 -9.12
N LEU A 151 8.09 14.38 -9.91
CA LEU A 151 7.83 13.44 -11.00
C LEU A 151 7.37 12.08 -10.48
N VAL A 152 8.05 11.57 -9.46
CA VAL A 152 7.69 10.29 -8.82
C VAL A 152 6.32 10.43 -8.14
N LEU A 153 6.11 11.56 -7.47
CA LEU A 153 4.89 11.86 -6.77
C LEU A 153 3.69 12.01 -7.72
N GLU A 154 3.86 12.67 -8.86
CA GLU A 154 2.82 12.81 -9.89
C GLU A 154 2.29 11.44 -10.34
N GLN A 155 3.19 10.51 -10.67
CA GLN A 155 2.78 9.17 -11.11
C GLN A 155 2.19 8.33 -9.96
N THR A 156 2.70 8.51 -8.73
CA THR A 156 2.10 7.89 -7.54
C THR A 156 0.67 8.40 -7.29
N LYS A 157 0.42 9.70 -7.50
CA LYS A 157 -0.91 10.30 -7.45
C LYS A 157 -1.81 9.81 -8.58
N ALA A 158 -1.27 9.62 -9.78
CA ALA A 158 -2.01 9.05 -10.91
C ALA A 158 -2.49 7.63 -10.59
N LEU A 159 -1.62 6.79 -10.01
CA LEU A 159 -2.02 5.47 -9.50
C LEU A 159 -3.15 5.58 -8.45
N CYS A 160 -3.02 6.49 -7.49
CA CYS A 160 -4.07 6.72 -6.49
C CYS A 160 -5.39 7.18 -7.14
N ALA A 161 -5.34 8.04 -8.15
CA ALA A 161 -6.54 8.48 -8.86
C ALA A 161 -7.20 7.31 -9.61
N ALA A 162 -6.41 6.44 -10.24
CA ALA A 162 -6.90 5.22 -10.88
C ALA A 162 -7.52 4.25 -9.86
N PHE A 163 -6.90 4.05 -8.70
CA PHE A 163 -7.47 3.30 -7.58
C PHE A 163 -8.81 3.88 -7.09
N ALA A 164 -8.89 5.20 -6.94
CA ALA A 164 -10.13 5.87 -6.54
C ALA A 164 -11.23 5.69 -7.59
N LYS A 165 -10.90 5.73 -8.88
CA LYS A 165 -11.85 5.47 -9.98
C LYS A 165 -12.36 4.03 -9.94
N GLN A 166 -11.47 3.05 -9.76
CA GLN A 166 -11.82 1.62 -9.71
C GLN A 166 -12.61 1.24 -8.44
N SER A 167 -12.31 1.88 -7.31
CA SER A 167 -13.08 1.67 -6.06
C SER A 167 -14.57 1.97 -6.20
N LYS A 168 -14.96 2.86 -7.13
CA LYS A 168 -16.35 3.24 -7.39
C LYS A 168 -17.11 2.21 -8.23
N THR A 169 -16.43 1.28 -8.90
CA THR A 169 -17.05 0.32 -9.83
C THR A 169 -17.25 -1.07 -9.21
N SER A 170 -17.05 -1.22 -7.90
CA SER A 170 -17.05 -2.51 -7.17
C SER A 170 -16.08 -3.56 -7.73
N LYS A 171 -15.16 -3.14 -8.62
CA LYS A 171 -14.14 -3.99 -9.22
C LYS A 171 -12.85 -3.86 -8.41
N SER A 172 -12.26 -4.99 -8.04
CA SER A 172 -10.99 -5.01 -7.34
C SER A 172 -9.81 -4.73 -8.29
N ALA A 173 -8.70 -4.22 -7.75
CA ALA A 173 -7.50 -3.91 -8.52
C ALA A 173 -6.46 -5.04 -8.39
N ASP A 174 -5.84 -5.42 -9.50
CA ASP A 174 -4.67 -6.31 -9.50
C ASP A 174 -3.41 -5.49 -9.20
N LEU A 175 -2.88 -5.67 -7.98
CA LEU A 175 -1.66 -4.97 -7.57
C LEU A 175 -0.40 -5.43 -8.30
N HIS A 176 -0.41 -6.64 -8.88
CA HIS A 176 0.71 -7.12 -9.68
C HIS A 176 0.95 -6.20 -10.87
N PHE A 177 -0.11 -5.82 -11.59
CA PHE A 177 -0.01 -4.91 -12.72
C PHE A 177 -0.02 -3.44 -12.30
N ALA A 178 -0.88 -3.04 -11.35
CA ALA A 178 -1.04 -1.64 -11.00
C ALA A 178 0.27 -0.95 -10.53
N TYR A 179 1.03 -1.61 -9.65
CA TYR A 179 2.31 -1.06 -9.21
C TYR A 179 3.38 -1.07 -10.30
N ARG A 180 3.37 -2.07 -11.20
CA ARG A 180 4.28 -2.08 -12.36
C ARG A 180 3.96 -0.98 -13.36
N CYS A 181 2.68 -0.68 -13.57
CA CYS A 181 2.24 0.45 -14.40
C CYS A 181 2.75 1.79 -13.83
N MET A 182 2.63 2.00 -12.52
CA MET A 182 3.18 3.19 -11.87
C MET A 182 4.69 3.31 -12.07
N SER A 183 5.45 2.26 -11.77
CA SER A 183 6.91 2.28 -11.93
C SER A 183 7.34 2.40 -13.41
N MET A 184 6.56 1.85 -14.34
CA MET A 184 6.77 2.05 -15.78
C MET A 184 6.59 3.51 -16.19
N ASP A 185 5.52 4.17 -15.74
CA ASP A 185 5.29 5.58 -16.03
C ASP A 185 6.38 6.48 -15.42
N ILE A 186 6.87 6.15 -14.23
CA ILE A 186 7.99 6.85 -13.57
C ILE A 186 9.26 6.71 -14.40
N ILE A 187 9.68 5.50 -14.76
CA ILE A 187 10.94 5.31 -15.49
C ILE A 187 10.87 5.87 -16.92
N CYS A 188 9.71 5.78 -17.58
CA CYS A 188 9.49 6.44 -18.87
C CYS A 188 9.64 7.96 -18.75
N THR A 189 9.12 8.55 -17.68
CA THR A 189 9.26 9.99 -17.43
C THR A 189 10.71 10.38 -17.15
N PHE A 190 11.47 9.60 -16.36
CA PHE A 190 12.90 9.84 -16.13
C PHE A 190 13.74 9.72 -17.40
N CYS A 191 13.39 8.80 -18.30
CA CYS A 191 14.09 8.60 -19.56
C CYS A 191 13.71 9.68 -20.59
N PHE A 192 12.43 9.83 -20.89
CA PHE A 192 11.93 10.58 -22.05
C PHE A 192 11.17 11.85 -21.69
N GLY A 193 11.06 12.18 -20.41
CA GLY A 193 10.37 13.37 -19.91
C GLY A 193 8.85 13.27 -19.95
N LYS A 194 8.28 12.10 -20.29
CA LYS A 194 6.85 11.85 -20.38
C LYS A 194 6.50 10.42 -19.95
N PRO A 195 5.36 10.21 -19.25
CA PRO A 195 4.84 8.88 -18.98
C PRO A 195 4.23 8.27 -20.25
N ILE A 196 3.90 6.98 -20.20
CA ILE A 196 3.15 6.29 -21.25
C ILE A 196 1.68 6.05 -20.86
N TYR A 197 1.29 6.56 -19.69
CA TYR A 197 -0.05 6.43 -19.11
C TYR A 197 -0.45 4.97 -18.91
N ALA A 198 0.50 4.15 -18.45
CA ALA A 198 0.26 2.74 -18.15
C ALA A 198 -0.79 2.56 -17.04
N VAL A 199 -0.82 3.46 -16.04
CA VAL A 199 -1.81 3.41 -14.95
C VAL A 199 -3.25 3.64 -15.40
N ASP A 200 -3.45 4.28 -16.56
CA ASP A 200 -4.77 4.55 -17.14
C ASP A 200 -5.33 3.38 -17.96
N ALA A 201 -4.52 2.35 -18.21
CA ALA A 201 -4.95 1.15 -18.91
C ALA A 201 -6.11 0.48 -18.16
N PRO A 202 -7.13 -0.02 -18.87
CA PRO A 202 -8.21 -0.79 -18.24
C PRO A 202 -7.62 -1.92 -17.39
N ASP A 203 -8.08 -2.02 -16.14
CA ASP A 203 -7.65 -3.04 -15.18
C ASP A 203 -6.14 -3.07 -14.89
N PHE A 204 -5.44 -1.97 -15.20
CA PHE A 204 -3.98 -1.87 -15.16
C PHE A 204 -3.27 -2.81 -16.15
N GLU A 205 -3.98 -3.41 -17.10
CA GLU A 205 -3.42 -4.28 -18.13
C GLU A 205 -2.79 -3.46 -19.27
N ALA A 206 -1.81 -2.61 -18.92
CA ALA A 206 -1.06 -1.88 -19.92
C ALA A 206 -0.35 -2.87 -20.86
N PRO A 207 -0.49 -2.77 -22.19
CA PRO A 207 0.02 -3.76 -23.13
C PRO A 207 1.51 -4.07 -22.95
N ILE A 208 2.30 -3.06 -22.55
CA ILE A 208 3.73 -3.26 -22.30
C ILE A 208 3.99 -4.06 -21.03
N VAL A 209 3.32 -3.75 -19.92
CA VAL A 209 3.54 -4.45 -18.65
C VAL A 209 3.12 -5.92 -18.76
N VAL A 210 1.98 -6.18 -19.40
CA VAL A 210 1.50 -7.55 -19.67
C VAL A 210 2.47 -8.29 -20.58
N ALA A 211 2.97 -7.63 -21.64
CA ALA A 211 3.92 -8.26 -22.56
C ALA A 211 5.29 -8.53 -21.92
N MET A 212 5.75 -7.68 -21.00
CA MET A 212 6.97 -7.91 -20.22
C MET A 212 6.86 -9.19 -19.39
N ASP A 213 5.78 -9.34 -18.62
CA ASP A 213 5.53 -10.55 -17.82
C ASP A 213 5.47 -11.81 -18.71
N ALA A 214 4.70 -11.74 -19.81
CA ALA A 214 4.58 -12.84 -20.76
C ALA A 214 5.91 -13.24 -21.45
N SER A 215 6.91 -12.36 -21.45
CA SER A 215 8.21 -12.61 -22.09
C SER A 215 9.23 -13.32 -21.20
N LEU A 216 9.04 -13.35 -19.88
CA LEU A 216 10.00 -13.91 -18.92
C LEU A 216 10.41 -15.37 -19.22
N PRO A 217 9.51 -16.30 -19.57
CA PRO A 217 9.91 -17.67 -19.93
C PRO A 217 10.78 -17.76 -21.20
N VAL A 218 10.69 -16.79 -22.11
CA VAL A 218 11.49 -16.75 -23.35
C VAL A 218 12.96 -16.44 -23.03
N PHE A 219 13.22 -15.49 -22.11
CA PHE A 219 14.57 -15.13 -21.69
C PHE A 219 15.35 -16.30 -21.07
N LEU A 220 14.66 -17.20 -20.35
CA LEU A 220 15.27 -18.43 -19.82
C LEU A 220 15.88 -19.30 -20.92
N ARG A 221 15.21 -19.38 -22.08
CA ARG A 221 15.67 -20.17 -23.23
C ARG A 221 16.78 -19.48 -24.02
N PHE A 222 16.79 -18.14 -24.04
CA PHE A 222 17.86 -17.36 -24.69
C PHE A 222 19.25 -17.65 -24.10
N LYS A 223 19.32 -17.97 -22.82
CA LYS A 223 20.56 -18.38 -22.13
C LYS A 223 21.19 -19.64 -22.72
N TYR A 224 20.41 -20.54 -23.34
CA TYR A 224 20.87 -21.85 -23.78
C TYR A 224 20.95 -22.03 -25.30
N SER A 225 20.42 -21.07 -26.08
CA SER A 225 20.45 -21.15 -27.54
C SER A 225 20.45 -19.76 -28.19
N ASP A 226 21.61 -19.34 -28.69
CA ASP A 226 21.73 -18.15 -29.52
C ASP A 226 20.97 -18.29 -30.84
N LEU A 227 20.82 -19.51 -31.37
CA LEU A 227 20.02 -19.75 -32.57
C LEU A 227 18.55 -19.39 -32.32
N TYR A 228 17.98 -19.89 -31.21
CA TYR A 228 16.61 -19.59 -30.81
C TYR A 228 16.42 -18.10 -30.52
N LYS A 229 17.38 -17.49 -29.79
CA LYS A 229 17.41 -16.05 -29.53
C LYS A 229 17.38 -15.23 -30.82
N ASN A 230 18.30 -15.50 -31.73
CA ASN A 230 18.40 -14.79 -33.00
C ASN A 230 17.17 -15.00 -33.89
N MET A 231 16.58 -16.19 -33.89
CA MET A 231 15.36 -16.49 -34.64
C MET A 231 14.20 -15.59 -34.19
N ILE A 232 14.03 -15.40 -32.88
CA ILE A 232 12.96 -14.55 -32.33
C ILE A 232 13.28 -13.07 -32.55
N LEU A 233 14.46 -12.61 -32.16
CA LEU A 233 14.80 -11.19 -32.18
C LEU A 233 14.94 -10.61 -33.60
N LYS A 234 15.26 -11.43 -34.60
CA LYS A 234 15.32 -11.03 -36.01
C LYS A 234 14.01 -11.29 -36.76
N CYS A 235 12.98 -11.78 -36.07
CA CYS A 235 11.66 -11.98 -36.67
C CYS A 235 11.05 -10.61 -37.02
N PRO A 236 10.55 -10.40 -38.26
CA PRO A 236 9.89 -9.15 -38.62
C PRO A 236 8.74 -8.81 -37.67
N PRO A 237 8.58 -7.55 -37.22
CA PRO A 237 7.60 -7.19 -36.18
C PRO A 237 6.17 -7.64 -36.45
N LYS A 238 5.69 -7.53 -37.70
CA LYS A 238 4.34 -7.98 -38.09
C LYS A 238 4.16 -9.49 -37.90
N LEU A 239 5.18 -10.27 -38.27
CA LEU A 239 5.16 -11.72 -38.13
C LEU A 239 5.27 -12.13 -36.66
N SER A 240 6.13 -11.45 -35.89
CA SER A 240 6.29 -11.68 -34.45
C SER A 240 4.97 -11.51 -33.69
N LYS A 241 4.20 -10.45 -33.97
CA LYS A 241 2.88 -10.21 -33.37
C LYS A 241 1.83 -11.26 -33.73
N ILE A 242 1.94 -11.88 -34.92
CA ILE A 242 1.03 -12.96 -35.34
C ILE A 242 1.38 -14.26 -34.62
N ILE A 243 2.69 -14.58 -34.52
CA ILE A 243 3.17 -15.83 -33.90
C ILE A 243 3.02 -15.79 -32.38
N SER A 244 3.24 -14.62 -31.76
CA SER A 244 3.19 -14.43 -30.31
C SER A 244 2.38 -13.17 -29.94
N PRO A 245 1.04 -13.25 -29.98
CA PRO A 245 0.18 -12.11 -29.66
C PRO A 245 0.36 -11.59 -28.24
N SER A 246 0.65 -12.46 -27.27
CA SER A 246 0.85 -12.09 -25.86
C SER A 246 2.07 -11.19 -25.64
N THR A 247 3.08 -11.26 -26.50
CA THR A 247 4.27 -10.41 -26.44
C THR A 247 4.20 -9.21 -27.39
N ALA A 248 3.04 -8.96 -28.03
CA ALA A 248 2.90 -7.90 -29.03
C ALA A 248 3.21 -6.49 -28.45
N GLY A 249 2.85 -6.25 -27.19
CA GLY A 249 3.15 -4.99 -26.49
C GLY A 249 4.65 -4.67 -26.41
N LEU A 250 5.52 -5.67 -26.29
CA LEU A 250 6.97 -5.48 -26.33
C LEU A 250 7.46 -5.09 -27.72
N VAL A 251 6.85 -5.63 -28.76
CA VAL A 251 7.16 -5.26 -30.14
C VAL A 251 6.75 -3.80 -30.39
N ASP A 252 5.60 -3.38 -29.86
CA ASP A 252 5.15 -1.99 -29.91
C ASP A 252 6.09 -1.04 -29.15
N LEU A 253 6.50 -1.41 -27.93
CA LEU A 253 7.49 -0.63 -27.18
C LEU A 253 8.82 -0.54 -27.93
N GLN A 254 9.32 -1.65 -28.48
CA GLN A 254 10.55 -1.64 -29.27
C GLN A 254 10.45 -0.64 -30.42
N GLN A 255 9.34 -0.61 -31.15
CA GLN A 255 9.13 0.36 -32.23
C GLN A 255 9.03 1.79 -31.71
N LEU A 256 8.35 2.02 -30.58
CA LEU A 256 8.24 3.33 -29.94
C LEU A 256 9.61 3.85 -29.51
N LEU A 257 10.39 3.02 -28.81
CA LEU A 257 11.74 3.33 -28.35
C LEU A 257 12.66 3.64 -29.52
N LEU A 258 12.65 2.82 -30.56
CA LEU A 258 13.44 3.08 -31.75
C LEU A 258 13.08 4.42 -32.40
N ARG A 259 11.78 4.76 -32.48
CA ARG A 259 11.35 6.07 -32.98
C ARG A 259 11.84 7.21 -32.09
N GLN A 260 11.64 7.12 -30.77
CA GLN A 260 12.09 8.15 -29.82
C GLN A 260 13.60 8.35 -29.86
N ILE A 261 14.39 7.27 -29.86
CA ILE A 261 15.84 7.34 -29.96
C ILE A 261 16.25 7.95 -31.30
N ASN A 262 15.67 7.51 -32.42
CA ASN A 262 15.98 8.09 -33.73
C ASN A 262 15.64 9.58 -33.79
N ASP A 263 14.48 9.98 -33.26
CA ASP A 263 14.05 11.38 -33.20
C ASP A 263 15.01 12.23 -32.39
N LEU A 264 15.47 11.73 -31.23
CA LEU A 264 16.45 12.42 -30.38
C LEU A 264 17.82 12.49 -31.06
N THR A 265 18.30 11.42 -31.68
CA THR A 265 19.61 11.40 -32.33
C THR A 265 19.67 12.21 -33.62
N ASN A 266 18.55 12.32 -34.36
CA ASN A 266 18.48 13.11 -35.58
C ASN A 266 18.27 14.60 -35.31
N ASP A 267 17.60 14.95 -34.21
CA ASP A 267 17.35 16.33 -33.80
C ASP A 267 17.55 16.51 -32.29
N PRO A 268 18.80 16.65 -31.82
CA PRO A 268 19.12 16.79 -30.40
C PRO A 268 18.50 18.04 -29.75
N GLU A 269 18.10 19.05 -30.52
CA GLU A 269 17.47 20.27 -29.99
C GLU A 269 16.09 19.98 -29.37
N LYS A 270 15.44 18.87 -29.76
CA LYS A 270 14.20 18.40 -29.12
C LYS A 270 14.36 18.11 -27.63
N LEU A 271 15.57 17.77 -27.16
CA LEU A 271 15.83 17.61 -25.72
C LEU A 271 15.53 18.90 -24.97
N LYS A 272 15.94 20.06 -25.50
CA LYS A 272 15.74 21.38 -24.87
C LYS A 272 14.26 21.77 -24.76
N GLN A 273 13.38 21.14 -25.53
CA GLN A 273 11.93 21.37 -25.53
C GLN A 273 11.21 20.49 -24.50
N LEU A 274 11.89 19.52 -23.89
CA LEU A 274 11.29 18.69 -22.86
C LEU A 274 11.07 19.51 -21.58
N PRO A 275 9.97 19.27 -20.85
CA PRO A 275 9.59 20.06 -19.67
C PRO A 275 10.63 19.97 -18.54
N HIS A 276 11.48 18.95 -18.56
CA HIS A 276 12.52 18.73 -17.56
C HIS A 276 13.88 18.69 -18.26
N SER A 277 14.77 19.62 -17.90
CA SER A 277 16.11 19.79 -18.48
C SER A 277 17.13 18.70 -18.08
N MET A 278 16.68 17.62 -17.42
CA MET A 278 17.54 16.62 -16.77
C MET A 278 17.06 15.17 -16.97
N THR A 279 16.48 14.83 -18.12
CA THR A 279 16.21 13.40 -18.42
C THR A 279 17.51 12.60 -18.57
N ILE A 280 17.43 11.28 -18.46
CA ILE A 280 18.60 10.40 -18.65
C ILE A 280 19.24 10.60 -20.02
N TYR A 281 18.43 10.84 -21.07
CA TYR A 281 18.95 11.04 -22.42
C TYR A 281 19.61 12.40 -22.63
N HIS A 282 19.22 13.44 -21.89
CA HIS A 282 20.02 14.68 -21.85
C HIS A 282 21.44 14.39 -21.40
N ARG A 283 21.60 13.52 -20.40
CA ARG A 283 22.90 13.16 -19.85
C ARG A 283 23.69 12.21 -20.76
N LEU A 284 23.02 11.22 -21.36
CA LEU A 284 23.67 10.26 -22.26
C LEU A 284 24.12 10.89 -23.58
N MET A 285 23.46 11.97 -24.01
CA MET A 285 23.79 12.72 -25.22
C MET A 285 24.69 13.95 -24.98
N ASP A 286 25.01 14.24 -23.72
CA ASP A 286 25.96 15.29 -23.35
C ASP A 286 27.40 14.83 -23.62
N VAL A 287 28.02 15.37 -24.67
CA VAL A 287 29.42 15.09 -25.06
C VAL A 287 30.39 15.39 -23.90
N GLU A 288 30.10 16.41 -23.10
CA GLU A 288 30.94 16.81 -21.97
C GLU A 288 30.85 15.83 -20.79
N ALA A 289 29.86 14.94 -20.78
CA ALA A 289 29.73 13.90 -19.78
C ALA A 289 30.79 12.80 -19.92
N TYR A 290 31.38 12.61 -21.10
CA TYR A 290 32.29 11.52 -21.43
C TYR A 290 33.75 11.97 -21.46
N ARG A 291 34.65 11.13 -20.92
CA ARG A 291 36.10 11.43 -20.88
C ARG A 291 36.74 11.44 -22.27
N ASP A 292 36.28 10.53 -23.14
CA ASP A 292 36.72 10.37 -24.53
C ASP A 292 35.88 11.21 -25.51
N LYS A 293 34.98 12.04 -25.00
CA LYS A 293 34.06 12.89 -25.79
C LYS A 293 33.22 12.10 -26.81
N THR A 294 33.04 10.80 -26.59
CA THR A 294 32.29 9.93 -27.52
C THR A 294 30.95 9.55 -26.90
N ILE A 295 29.88 10.03 -27.50
CA ILE A 295 28.51 9.67 -27.07
C ILE A 295 28.13 8.27 -27.58
N PRO A 296 27.16 7.59 -26.94
CA PRO A 296 26.71 6.28 -27.36
C PRO A 296 26.01 6.32 -28.73
N SER A 297 26.13 5.23 -29.50
CA SER A 297 25.37 5.06 -30.73
C SER A 297 23.87 4.90 -30.46
N ALA A 298 23.03 5.18 -31.47
CA ALA A 298 21.57 4.98 -31.37
C ALA A 298 21.20 3.56 -30.90
N GLY A 299 21.92 2.53 -31.35
CA GLY A 299 21.72 1.17 -30.89
C GLY A 299 22.04 0.96 -29.40
N SER A 300 23.12 1.59 -28.89
CA SER A 300 23.46 1.55 -27.46
C SER A 300 22.48 2.35 -26.61
N LEU A 301 21.98 3.48 -27.13
CA LEU A 301 20.93 4.28 -26.48
C LEU A 301 19.60 3.54 -26.38
N TYR A 302 19.24 2.79 -27.42
CA TYR A 302 18.06 1.92 -27.44
C TYR A 302 18.17 0.77 -26.42
N GLU A 303 19.29 0.05 -26.40
CA GLU A 303 19.51 -1.03 -25.43
C GLU A 303 19.56 -0.51 -23.98
N GLU A 304 20.06 0.71 -23.76
CA GLU A 304 19.98 1.37 -22.44
C GLU A 304 18.53 1.67 -22.05
N ALA A 305 17.68 2.08 -23.00
CA ALA A 305 16.26 2.31 -22.75
C ALA A 305 15.58 1.03 -22.24
N GLN A 306 15.84 -0.08 -22.92
CA GLN A 306 15.29 -1.38 -22.57
C GLN A 306 15.73 -1.80 -21.17
N ALA A 307 17.04 -1.71 -20.89
CA ALA A 307 17.60 -2.08 -19.60
C ALA A 307 16.98 -1.27 -18.45
N LEU A 308 16.81 0.04 -18.66
CA LEU A 308 16.22 0.93 -17.66
C LEU A 308 14.73 0.66 -17.46
N MET A 309 13.94 0.45 -18.51
CA MET A 309 12.51 0.15 -18.38
C MET A 309 12.24 -1.17 -17.67
N PHE A 310 12.90 -2.26 -18.08
CA PHE A 310 12.76 -3.54 -17.41
C PHE A 310 13.26 -3.50 -15.97
N GLY A 311 14.41 -2.87 -15.73
CA GLY A 311 14.97 -2.73 -14.39
C GLY A 311 14.11 -1.86 -13.46
N GLY A 312 13.55 -0.77 -13.98
CA GLY A 312 12.79 0.22 -13.21
C GLY A 312 11.35 -0.17 -12.93
N ALA A 313 10.66 -0.83 -13.87
CA ALA A 313 9.24 -1.15 -13.70
C ALA A 313 9.00 -2.41 -12.86
N ASP A 314 9.58 -3.55 -13.25
CA ASP A 314 9.23 -4.85 -12.67
C ASP A 314 9.68 -5.00 -11.23
N THR A 315 10.88 -4.52 -10.90
CA THR A 315 11.51 -4.78 -9.59
C THR A 315 10.83 -4.05 -8.44
N VAL A 316 10.52 -2.76 -8.65
CA VAL A 316 9.82 -1.91 -7.67
C VAL A 316 8.37 -2.37 -7.54
N GLY A 317 7.68 -2.57 -8.68
CA GLY A 317 6.31 -3.05 -8.70
C GLY A 317 6.14 -4.38 -7.96
N ASN A 318 7.07 -5.33 -8.16
CA ASN A 318 7.08 -6.60 -7.44
C ASN A 318 7.26 -6.40 -5.92
N THR A 319 8.15 -5.50 -5.51
CA THR A 319 8.40 -5.25 -4.07
C THR A 319 7.21 -4.59 -3.39
N LEU A 320 6.56 -3.62 -4.04
CA LEU A 320 5.32 -3.00 -3.56
C LEU A 320 4.21 -4.03 -3.44
N MET A 321 4.04 -4.87 -4.46
CA MET A 321 3.03 -5.94 -4.47
C MET A 321 3.25 -6.94 -3.34
N VAL A 322 4.46 -7.51 -3.22
CA VAL A 322 4.78 -8.52 -2.20
C VAL A 322 4.66 -7.93 -0.79
N GLY A 323 5.19 -6.73 -0.56
CA GLY A 323 5.05 -6.09 0.75
C GLY A 323 3.60 -5.78 1.09
N THR A 324 2.81 -5.29 0.13
CA THR A 324 1.38 -5.02 0.36
C THR A 324 0.62 -6.30 0.67
N HIS A 325 0.91 -7.40 -0.03
CA HIS A 325 0.32 -8.71 0.24
C HIS A 325 0.57 -9.17 1.68
N TYR A 326 1.84 -9.17 2.11
CA TYR A 326 2.17 -9.59 3.47
C TYR A 326 1.56 -8.67 4.53
N LEU A 327 1.54 -7.35 4.30
CA LEU A 327 0.88 -6.42 5.22
C LEU A 327 -0.61 -6.74 5.40
N LEU A 328 -1.32 -7.07 4.30
CA LEU A 328 -2.74 -7.37 4.35
C LEU A 328 -3.06 -8.71 5.03
N GLN A 329 -2.13 -9.67 4.98
CA GLN A 329 -2.21 -10.91 5.73
C GLN A 329 -1.88 -10.74 7.23
N HIS A 330 -1.27 -9.62 7.62
CA HIS A 330 -0.83 -9.34 8.99
C HIS A 330 -1.45 -8.03 9.51
N PRO A 331 -2.74 -8.03 9.92
CA PRO A 331 -3.46 -6.82 10.32
C PRO A 331 -2.75 -6.00 11.40
N THR A 332 -2.12 -6.64 12.38
CA THR A 332 -1.36 -5.94 13.43
C THR A 332 -0.17 -5.16 12.86
N THR A 333 0.58 -5.76 11.93
CA THR A 333 1.71 -5.13 11.25
C THR A 333 1.25 -3.95 10.40
N LEU A 334 0.15 -4.12 9.65
CA LEU A 334 -0.46 -3.06 8.85
C LEU A 334 -0.98 -1.90 9.72
N GLN A 335 -1.66 -2.20 10.82
CA GLN A 335 -2.18 -1.16 11.73
C GLN A 335 -1.07 -0.34 12.37
N LYS A 336 0.06 -0.98 12.73
CA LYS A 336 1.24 -0.27 13.23
C LYS A 336 1.81 0.70 12.19
N LEU A 337 1.88 0.28 10.92
CA LEU A 337 2.31 1.17 9.82
C LEU A 337 1.32 2.29 9.57
N LYS A 338 0.02 1.98 9.51
CA LYS A 338 -1.04 2.98 9.35
C LYS A 338 -1.02 4.02 10.48
N LYS A 339 -0.76 3.61 11.72
CA LYS A 339 -0.61 4.53 12.86
C LYS A 339 0.56 5.49 12.66
N GLU A 340 1.71 5.00 12.19
CA GLU A 340 2.88 5.85 11.89
C GLU A 340 2.58 6.83 10.74
N LEU A 341 1.95 6.35 9.66
CA LEU A 341 1.51 7.18 8.53
C LEU A 341 0.49 8.24 8.94
N LEU A 342 -0.47 7.92 9.80
CA LEU A 342 -1.46 8.89 10.30
C LEU A 342 -0.82 9.96 11.19
N ALA A 343 0.19 9.61 11.98
CA ALA A 343 0.91 10.57 12.81
C ALA A 343 1.75 11.55 11.96
N ALA A 344 2.40 11.06 10.90
CA ALA A 344 3.21 11.88 9.99
C ALA A 344 2.36 12.64 8.94
N TRP A 345 1.18 12.10 8.59
CA TRP A 345 0.27 12.65 7.59
C TRP A 345 -1.17 12.68 8.13
N PRO A 346 -1.50 13.62 9.05
CA PRO A 346 -2.78 13.63 9.76
C PRO A 346 -3.98 13.90 8.85
N THR A 347 -3.85 14.85 7.92
CA THR A 347 -4.92 15.22 6.97
C THR A 347 -4.44 15.06 5.53
N LEU A 348 -5.34 14.71 4.61
CA LEU A 348 -4.95 14.39 3.23
C LEU A 348 -4.61 15.63 2.38
N GLU A 349 -4.90 16.83 2.89
CA GLU A 349 -4.67 18.12 2.23
C GLU A 349 -3.22 18.57 2.33
N THR A 350 -2.53 18.24 3.43
CA THR A 350 -1.11 18.59 3.64
C THR A 350 -0.23 17.36 3.46
N GLU A 351 0.18 17.13 2.22
CA GLU A 351 0.96 15.95 1.87
C GLU A 351 2.43 16.08 2.32
N PRO A 352 3.01 15.06 3.00
CA PRO A 352 4.43 15.05 3.33
C PRO A 352 5.31 14.90 2.09
N ASN A 353 6.52 15.44 2.16
CA ASN A 353 7.52 15.21 1.12
C ASN A 353 8.26 13.88 1.36
N LEU A 354 9.06 13.46 0.39
CA LEU A 354 9.87 12.23 0.43
C LEU A 354 10.78 12.17 1.66
N ARG A 355 11.36 13.30 2.08
CA ARG A 355 12.26 13.35 3.25
C ARG A 355 11.54 13.14 4.57
N ASP A 356 10.23 13.41 4.62
CA ASP A 356 9.43 13.10 5.80
C ASP A 356 9.25 11.58 5.91
N PHE A 357 8.95 10.90 4.79
CA PHE A 357 8.89 9.43 4.74
C PHE A 357 10.25 8.75 4.96
N GLU A 358 11.36 9.38 4.58
CA GLU A 358 12.72 8.90 4.89
C GLU A 358 13.00 8.77 6.38
N LYS A 359 12.37 9.61 7.21
CA LYS A 359 12.57 9.62 8.66
C LYS A 359 11.68 8.64 9.41
N MET A 360 10.72 7.99 8.73
CA MET A 360 9.76 7.10 9.36
C MET A 360 10.36 5.71 9.59
N PRO A 361 10.73 5.34 10.83
CA PRO A 361 11.47 4.11 11.09
C PRO A 361 10.69 2.86 10.70
N TYR A 362 9.39 2.79 10.98
CA TYR A 362 8.60 1.59 10.75
C TYR A 362 8.23 1.41 9.26
N LEU A 363 7.89 2.48 8.54
CA LEU A 363 7.76 2.45 7.07
C LEU A 363 9.03 1.92 6.40
N ASN A 364 10.20 2.44 6.79
CA ASN A 364 11.47 1.98 6.20
C ASN A 364 11.77 0.53 6.61
N ALA A 365 11.42 0.10 7.82
CA ALA A 365 11.52 -1.30 8.23
C ALA A 365 10.62 -2.24 7.40
N VAL A 366 9.39 -1.83 7.10
CA VAL A 366 8.46 -2.55 6.21
C VAL A 366 9.03 -2.66 4.80
N ILE A 367 9.62 -1.58 4.27
CA ILE A 367 10.25 -1.60 2.95
C ILE A 367 11.44 -2.56 2.92
N LYS A 368 12.30 -2.54 3.94
CA LYS A 368 13.44 -3.47 4.06
C LYS A 368 12.98 -4.93 4.09
N GLU A 369 11.94 -5.23 4.86
CA GLU A 369 11.38 -6.60 4.91
C GLU A 369 10.71 -6.99 3.59
N SER A 370 10.03 -6.06 2.92
CA SER A 370 9.46 -6.28 1.59
C SER A 370 10.55 -6.58 0.54
N LEU A 371 11.66 -5.83 0.56
CA LEU A 371 12.83 -6.07 -0.31
C LEU A 371 13.50 -7.42 -0.03
N ARG A 372 13.54 -7.85 1.24
CA ARG A 372 14.08 -9.15 1.63
C ARG A 372 13.22 -10.29 1.09
N MET A 373 11.89 -10.17 1.19
CA MET A 373 10.95 -11.23 0.81
C MET A 373 10.62 -11.27 -0.68
N SER A 374 10.62 -10.13 -1.38
CA SER A 374 10.30 -10.08 -2.81
C SER A 374 11.34 -10.79 -3.69
N SER A 375 12.55 -11.02 -3.15
CA SER A 375 13.66 -11.73 -3.78
C SER A 375 14.07 -11.24 -5.18
N GLY A 376 13.61 -10.04 -5.58
CA GLY A 376 13.79 -9.39 -6.88
C GLY A 376 14.48 -10.25 -7.95
N VAL A 377 15.81 -10.11 -8.06
CA VAL A 377 16.63 -10.96 -8.92
C VAL A 377 17.08 -12.21 -8.17
N VAL A 378 16.45 -13.35 -8.47
CA VAL A 378 16.75 -14.66 -7.85
C VAL A 378 17.95 -15.37 -8.48
N SER A 379 18.46 -14.89 -9.61
CA SER A 379 19.67 -15.45 -10.22
C SER A 379 20.92 -15.07 -9.41
N GLY A 380 21.90 -15.97 -9.31
CA GLY A 380 23.12 -15.76 -8.53
C GLY A 380 24.11 -14.73 -9.08
N LEU A 381 23.69 -13.70 -9.83
CA LEU A 381 24.53 -12.61 -10.37
C LEU A 381 25.94 -13.07 -10.80
N LEU A 382 26.02 -13.93 -11.81
CA LEU A 382 27.24 -14.66 -12.17
C LEU A 382 28.45 -13.73 -12.43
N ARG A 383 29.61 -14.09 -11.86
CA ARG A 383 30.90 -13.42 -12.08
C ARG A 383 31.96 -14.42 -12.53
N VAL A 384 32.93 -13.93 -13.30
CA VAL A 384 34.09 -14.72 -13.73
C VAL A 384 35.28 -14.40 -12.82
N VAL A 385 35.85 -15.43 -12.20
CA VAL A 385 37.06 -15.30 -11.36
C VAL A 385 38.23 -14.82 -12.23
N PRO A 386 38.99 -13.79 -11.80
CA PRO A 386 40.06 -13.21 -12.60
C PRO A 386 41.23 -14.20 -12.83
N PRO A 387 42.14 -13.91 -13.78
CA PRO A 387 43.29 -14.77 -14.08
C PRO A 387 44.19 -15.12 -12.88
N ALA A 388 44.22 -14.28 -11.85
CA ALA A 388 44.97 -14.51 -10.62
C ALA A 388 44.30 -15.53 -9.66
N GLY A 389 43.10 -16.01 -9.97
CA GLY A 389 42.28 -16.79 -9.03
C GLY A 389 41.61 -15.93 -7.97
N ALA A 390 40.87 -16.56 -7.06
CA ALA A 390 40.26 -15.90 -5.91
C ALA A 390 40.16 -16.85 -4.71
N VAL A 391 40.05 -16.29 -3.50
CA VAL A 391 39.63 -17.02 -2.30
C VAL A 391 38.22 -16.58 -1.97
N ILE A 392 37.28 -17.53 -1.90
CA ILE A 392 35.86 -17.29 -1.61
C ILE A 392 35.45 -18.25 -0.49
N ASN A 393 34.95 -17.71 0.62
CA ASN A 393 34.63 -18.46 1.83
C ASN A 393 35.77 -19.39 2.27
N GLY A 394 37.01 -18.86 2.27
CA GLY A 394 38.22 -19.60 2.61
C GLY A 394 38.70 -20.63 1.56
N ILE A 395 38.00 -20.79 0.44
CA ILE A 395 38.32 -21.79 -0.58
C ILE A 395 39.02 -21.14 -1.76
N THR A 396 40.16 -21.71 -2.18
CA THR A 396 40.86 -21.29 -3.40
C THR A 396 40.09 -21.73 -4.66
N VAL A 397 39.60 -20.77 -5.41
CA VAL A 397 38.86 -20.96 -6.66
C VAL A 397 39.77 -20.70 -7.86
N PRO A 398 39.88 -21.65 -8.81
CA PRO A 398 40.70 -21.48 -10.01
C PRO A 398 40.27 -20.29 -10.89
N PRO A 399 41.19 -19.70 -11.67
CA PRO A 399 40.86 -18.65 -12.63
C PRO A 399 39.83 -19.10 -13.66
N ASN A 400 39.08 -18.14 -14.21
CA ASN A 400 38.02 -18.36 -15.20
C ASN A 400 36.83 -19.20 -14.71
N THR A 401 36.77 -19.53 -13.42
CA THR A 401 35.59 -20.17 -12.81
C THR A 401 34.44 -19.16 -12.74
N ILE A 402 33.25 -19.59 -13.12
CA ILE A 402 32.01 -18.85 -12.92
C ILE A 402 31.56 -19.07 -11.47
N VAL A 403 31.32 -17.99 -10.73
CA VAL A 403 30.93 -18.05 -9.32
C VAL A 403 29.70 -17.21 -9.03
N SER A 404 28.95 -17.64 -8.02
CA SER A 404 27.73 -16.96 -7.59
C SER A 404 27.33 -17.29 -6.15
N CYS A 405 26.63 -16.36 -5.52
CA CYS A 405 25.83 -16.60 -4.32
C CYS A 405 24.50 -15.86 -4.48
N GLY A 406 23.38 -16.60 -4.47
CA GLY A 406 22.05 -16.00 -4.60
C GLY A 406 21.70 -15.12 -3.40
N SER A 407 21.05 -13.98 -3.63
CA SER A 407 20.49 -13.15 -2.55
C SER A 407 19.51 -13.94 -1.67
N THR A 408 18.78 -14.89 -2.25
CA THR A 408 17.87 -15.79 -1.54
C THR A 408 18.57 -16.62 -0.47
N PHE A 409 19.82 -17.05 -0.69
CA PHE A 409 20.62 -17.77 0.31
C PHE A 409 21.09 -16.86 1.46
N VAL A 410 21.12 -15.54 1.26
CA VAL A 410 21.40 -14.55 2.31
C VAL A 410 20.12 -14.19 3.06
N HIS A 411 19.09 -13.77 2.31
CA HIS A 411 17.83 -13.24 2.83
C HIS A 411 16.97 -14.28 3.54
N PHE A 412 17.11 -15.57 3.22
CA PHE A 412 16.42 -16.67 3.90
C PHE A 412 17.34 -17.50 4.82
N ASN A 413 18.54 -17.00 5.14
CA ASN A 413 19.41 -17.67 6.10
C ASN A 413 18.91 -17.45 7.54
N ALA A 414 18.47 -18.52 8.21
CA ALA A 414 17.93 -18.45 9.57
C ALA A 414 18.94 -17.97 10.63
N SER A 415 20.25 -18.07 10.36
CA SER A 415 21.28 -17.57 11.28
C SER A 415 21.45 -16.05 11.21
N ILE A 416 21.07 -15.44 10.08
CA ILE A 416 21.09 -13.97 9.89
C ILE A 416 19.70 -13.40 10.18
N PHE A 417 18.67 -14.02 9.63
CA PHE A 417 17.27 -13.62 9.77
C PHE A 417 16.50 -14.75 10.48
N PRO A 418 16.38 -14.73 11.82
CA PRO A 418 15.55 -15.69 12.53
C PRO A 418 14.11 -15.68 12.01
N GLU A 419 13.52 -16.86 11.83
CA GLU A 419 12.21 -17.05 11.19
C GLU A 419 12.16 -16.37 9.80
N PRO A 420 13.05 -16.77 8.87
CA PRO A 420 13.28 -16.05 7.62
C PRO A 420 12.08 -16.04 6.67
N ASP A 421 11.16 -16.97 6.83
CA ASP A 421 9.93 -17.12 6.06
C ASP A 421 8.80 -16.20 6.55
N LYS A 422 8.93 -15.59 7.74
CA LYS A 422 7.93 -14.67 8.29
C LYS A 422 8.23 -13.22 7.94
N PHE A 423 7.17 -12.46 7.67
CA PHE A 423 7.24 -11.01 7.43
C PHE A 423 7.28 -10.26 8.77
N ILE A 424 8.50 -9.90 9.23
CA ILE A 424 8.71 -9.27 10.54
C ILE A 424 9.50 -7.97 10.36
N PRO A 425 8.85 -6.82 10.14
CA PRO A 425 9.52 -5.52 10.04
C PRO A 425 10.35 -5.14 11.29
N GLU A 426 9.89 -5.54 12.47
CA GLU A 426 10.52 -5.22 13.77
C GLU A 426 12.01 -5.59 13.82
N ARG A 427 12.43 -6.65 13.11
CA ARG A 427 13.85 -7.08 13.09
C ARG A 427 14.80 -5.95 12.66
N TRP A 428 14.35 -5.07 11.78
CA TRP A 428 15.14 -3.94 11.27
C TRP A 428 15.26 -2.79 12.27
N LEU A 429 14.33 -2.72 13.24
CA LEU A 429 14.38 -1.76 14.34
C LEU A 429 15.25 -2.30 15.49
N ASP A 430 15.06 -3.58 15.82
CA ASP A 430 15.73 -4.22 16.95
C ASP A 430 17.21 -4.53 16.68
N SER A 431 17.57 -4.72 15.41
CA SER A 431 18.92 -5.13 15.00
C SER A 431 19.45 -4.33 13.80
N PRO A 432 20.01 -3.13 14.02
CA PRO A 432 20.57 -2.30 12.94
C PRO A 432 21.67 -2.99 12.12
N LYS A 433 22.35 -4.01 12.69
CA LYS A 433 23.37 -4.80 11.98
C LYS A 433 22.82 -5.56 10.77
N LEU A 434 21.50 -5.83 10.72
CA LEU A 434 20.87 -6.51 9.59
C LEU A 434 20.94 -5.72 8.28
N ASP A 435 21.13 -4.40 8.34
CA ASP A 435 21.35 -3.57 7.15
C ASP A 435 22.56 -4.03 6.33
N ASN A 436 23.56 -4.64 7.00
CA ASN A 436 24.70 -5.23 6.33
C ASN A 436 24.38 -6.51 5.55
N TRP A 437 23.17 -7.04 5.66
CA TRP A 437 22.73 -8.27 5.02
C TRP A 437 21.54 -8.05 4.07
N LEU A 438 21.01 -6.83 3.97
CA LEU A 438 20.05 -6.47 2.93
C LEU A 438 20.74 -6.28 1.58
N VAL A 439 20.93 -7.38 0.86
CA VAL A 439 21.62 -7.41 -0.45
C VAL A 439 20.69 -7.32 -1.67
N ALA A 440 19.46 -6.80 -1.53
CA ALA A 440 18.47 -6.70 -2.61
C ALA A 440 18.98 -5.91 -3.84
N PHE A 441 19.88 -4.94 -3.61
CA PHE A 441 20.49 -4.10 -4.65
C PHE A 441 21.90 -4.54 -5.06
N SER A 442 22.35 -5.71 -4.57
CA SER A 442 23.75 -6.17 -4.65
C SER A 442 24.75 -5.17 -4.06
N ARG A 443 26.04 -5.40 -4.27
CA ARG A 443 27.16 -4.63 -3.69
C ARG A 443 28.27 -4.42 -4.70
N GLY A 444 29.11 -3.43 -4.41
CA GLY A 444 30.30 -3.15 -5.21
C GLY A 444 30.01 -2.37 -6.50
N PRO A 445 30.98 -2.31 -7.42
CA PRO A 445 30.88 -1.47 -8.62
C PRO A 445 29.71 -1.84 -9.55
N ARG A 446 29.20 -3.07 -9.46
CA ARG A 446 28.08 -3.59 -10.27
C ARG A 446 26.74 -3.55 -9.54
N MET A 447 26.66 -2.94 -8.35
CA MET A 447 25.39 -2.76 -7.64
C MET A 447 24.38 -1.95 -8.45
N CYS A 448 23.10 -2.12 -8.12
CA CYS A 448 21.97 -1.46 -8.76
C CYS A 448 22.23 0.03 -8.94
N LEU A 449 22.02 0.51 -10.17
CA LEU A 449 22.14 1.93 -10.52
C LEU A 449 20.97 2.74 -9.95
N GLY A 450 19.75 2.19 -10.01
CA GLY A 450 18.51 2.86 -9.63
C GLY A 450 18.14 2.79 -8.15
N ILE A 451 19.05 2.45 -7.24
CA ILE A 451 18.73 2.22 -5.81
C ILE A 451 18.00 3.39 -5.17
N ASN A 452 18.43 4.64 -5.41
CA ASN A 452 17.81 5.81 -4.80
C ASN A 452 16.41 6.08 -5.37
N LEU A 453 16.22 5.87 -6.66
CA LEU A 453 14.91 5.98 -7.31
C LEU A 453 13.96 4.92 -6.75
N ALA A 454 14.39 3.66 -6.67
CA ALA A 454 13.61 2.58 -6.10
C ALA A 454 13.17 2.87 -4.66
N TRP A 455 14.06 3.40 -3.81
CA TRP A 455 13.67 3.81 -2.45
C TRP A 455 12.64 4.94 -2.42
N ALA A 456 12.74 5.91 -3.33
CA ALA A 456 11.74 6.98 -3.45
C ALA A 456 10.37 6.43 -3.86
N GLU A 457 10.34 5.59 -4.90
CA GLU A 457 9.12 4.92 -5.35
C GLU A 457 8.50 4.03 -4.27
N LEU A 458 9.32 3.26 -3.54
CA LEU A 458 8.81 2.38 -2.47
C LEU A 458 8.20 3.17 -1.32
N ARG A 459 8.84 4.26 -0.90
CA ARG A 459 8.32 5.11 0.18
C ARG A 459 7.02 5.78 -0.23
N LEU A 460 7.00 6.44 -1.40
CA LEU A 460 5.81 7.12 -1.90
C LEU A 460 4.69 6.12 -2.21
N GLY A 461 5.01 5.01 -2.88
CA GLY A 461 4.08 3.95 -3.21
C GLY A 461 3.38 3.38 -1.97
N PHE A 462 4.12 2.87 -0.98
CA PHE A 462 3.51 2.36 0.25
C PHE A 462 2.77 3.44 1.03
N ALA A 463 3.38 4.62 1.22
CA ALA A 463 2.79 5.66 2.03
C ALA A 463 1.47 6.16 1.44
N TYR A 464 1.44 6.50 0.14
CA TYR A 464 0.25 7.04 -0.50
C TYR A 464 -0.85 6.00 -0.62
N THR A 465 -0.54 4.78 -1.07
CA THR A 465 -1.61 3.79 -1.26
C THR A 465 -2.19 3.34 0.08
N LEU A 466 -1.36 3.08 1.10
CA LEU A 466 -1.86 2.62 2.41
C LEU A 466 -2.49 3.74 3.25
N ARG A 467 -2.12 5.01 3.02
CA ARG A 467 -2.73 6.16 3.71
C ARG A 467 -4.05 6.60 3.08
N LYS A 468 -4.17 6.54 1.74
CA LYS A 468 -5.36 6.98 1.01
C LYS A 468 -6.38 5.86 0.76
N PHE A 469 -6.04 4.59 0.98
CA PHE A 469 -6.96 3.48 0.73
C PHE A 469 -7.00 2.48 1.89
N ASP A 470 -8.21 2.02 2.18
CA ASP A 470 -8.40 0.77 2.89
C ASP A 470 -8.44 -0.37 1.88
N MET A 471 -7.56 -1.33 2.08
CA MET A 471 -7.31 -2.46 1.19
C MET A 471 -7.64 -3.76 1.93
N SER A 472 -8.25 -4.71 1.24
CA SER A 472 -8.42 -6.08 1.70
C SER A 472 -8.21 -7.05 0.54
N LEU A 473 -7.61 -8.21 0.81
CA LEU A 473 -7.49 -9.29 -0.17
C LEU A 473 -8.89 -9.81 -0.54
N GLU A 474 -9.10 -10.10 -1.82
CA GLU A 474 -10.26 -10.85 -2.30
C GLU A 474 -9.90 -12.34 -2.38
N ASP A 475 -10.81 -13.22 -1.95
CA ASP A 475 -10.63 -14.68 -1.96
C ASP A 475 -10.57 -15.20 -3.41
N SER A 476 -9.42 -15.06 -4.08
CA SER A 476 -9.13 -15.70 -5.37
C SER A 476 -7.69 -16.19 -5.40
N ILE A 477 -7.51 -17.41 -5.91
CA ILE A 477 -6.37 -18.27 -5.59
C ILE A 477 -5.07 -17.94 -6.37
N ASP A 478 -5.06 -17.04 -7.35
CA ASP A 478 -3.88 -16.88 -8.22
C ASP A 478 -3.39 -15.44 -8.45
N VAL A 479 -4.11 -14.41 -7.98
CA VAL A 479 -3.76 -12.99 -8.20
C VAL A 479 -4.13 -12.16 -6.96
N ILE A 480 -3.28 -11.20 -6.57
CA ILE A 480 -3.55 -10.29 -5.44
C ILE A 480 -4.52 -9.21 -5.92
N VAL A 481 -5.79 -9.55 -5.81
CA VAL A 481 -6.92 -8.71 -6.14
C VAL A 481 -7.39 -8.02 -4.86
N ILE A 482 -7.45 -6.69 -4.86
CA ILE A 482 -7.78 -5.90 -3.67
C ILE A 482 -9.03 -5.06 -3.87
N ARG A 483 -9.93 -5.12 -2.88
CA ARG A 483 -11.00 -4.13 -2.74
C ARG A 483 -10.43 -2.83 -2.19
N LEU A 484 -10.47 -1.80 -3.02
CA LEU A 484 -10.08 -0.44 -2.67
C LEU A 484 -11.31 0.29 -2.11
N LYS A 485 -11.18 0.89 -0.93
CA LYS A 485 -12.11 1.91 -0.43
C LYS A 485 -11.33 3.21 -0.28
N THR A 486 -11.81 4.31 -0.86
CA THR A 486 -11.22 5.64 -0.66
C THR A 486 -11.23 5.98 0.82
N GLY A 487 -10.05 6.23 1.38
CA GLY A 487 -9.80 6.47 2.79
C GLY A 487 -10.37 7.82 3.24
N GLY A 488 -11.63 7.80 3.67
CA GLY A 488 -12.04 8.56 4.84
C GLY A 488 -11.65 7.78 6.09
N ILE A 489 -11.54 8.48 7.23
CA ILE A 489 -11.42 7.93 8.60
C ILE A 489 -12.00 6.52 8.65
N MET A 490 -11.22 5.54 9.13
CA MET A 490 -11.63 4.14 9.26
C MET A 490 -13.14 4.08 9.42
N ALA A 491 -13.84 3.56 8.42
CA ALA A 491 -15.16 3.04 8.69
C ALA A 491 -14.89 1.90 9.66
N ALA A 492 -15.02 2.19 10.96
CA ALA A 492 -15.07 1.21 12.03
C ALA A 492 -15.82 -0.02 11.51
N SER A 493 -15.43 -1.24 11.91
CA SER A 493 -16.22 -2.42 11.49
C SER A 493 -17.70 -2.17 11.80
N ARG A 494 -18.65 -2.77 11.08
CA ARG A 494 -20.08 -2.51 11.34
C ARG A 494 -20.40 -2.69 12.83
N ASP A 495 -19.79 -3.67 13.48
CA ASP A 495 -19.93 -3.91 14.92
C ASP A 495 -19.30 -2.81 15.78
N GLU A 496 -18.15 -2.28 15.37
CA GLU A 496 -17.52 -1.14 16.03
C GLU A 496 -18.31 0.16 15.80
N GLN A 497 -18.87 0.40 14.61
CA GLN A 497 -19.82 1.51 14.39
C GLN A 497 -21.06 1.35 15.26
N ILE A 498 -21.54 0.11 15.42
CA ILE A 498 -22.70 -0.16 16.27
C ILE A 498 -22.42 0.22 17.72
N ARG A 499 -21.25 -0.16 18.25
CA ARG A 499 -20.84 0.17 19.61
C ARG A 499 -20.47 1.65 19.76
N THR A 500 -19.63 2.18 18.89
CA THR A 500 -19.07 3.54 18.99
C THR A 500 -20.12 4.62 18.74
N TYR A 501 -21.08 4.42 17.84
CA TYR A 501 -22.14 5.39 17.58
C TYR A 501 -23.45 5.04 18.28
N GLY A 502 -23.46 4.03 19.15
CA GLY A 502 -24.60 3.72 20.00
C GLY A 502 -25.84 3.20 19.26
N TRP A 503 -25.63 2.45 18.18
CA TRP A 503 -26.67 1.70 17.47
C TRP A 503 -27.08 0.39 18.18
N THR A 504 -26.40 0.02 19.27
CA THR A 504 -26.75 -1.19 20.04
C THR A 504 -28.23 -1.15 20.41
N SER A 505 -28.95 -2.19 20.01
CA SER A 505 -30.39 -2.34 20.26
C SER A 505 -30.66 -2.62 21.72
N VAL A 506 -31.59 -1.86 22.30
CA VAL A 506 -32.07 -1.97 23.69
C VAL A 506 -33.59 -2.03 23.71
N SER A 507 -34.17 -2.68 24.72
CA SER A 507 -35.62 -2.85 24.84
C SER A 507 -36.30 -1.53 25.23
N CYS A 508 -37.43 -1.23 24.60
CA CYS A 508 -38.27 -0.11 25.01
C CYS A 508 -39.11 -0.40 26.27
N ASP A 509 -39.24 -1.65 26.72
CA ASP A 509 -40.06 -2.02 27.88
C ASP A 509 -39.48 -1.43 29.18
N PRO A 510 -40.20 -0.53 29.89
CA PRO A 510 -39.78 0.06 31.16
C PRO A 510 -39.27 -0.93 32.18
N LYS A 511 -39.78 -2.16 32.20
CA LYS A 511 -39.36 -3.20 33.15
C LYS A 511 -37.90 -3.61 32.95
N GLN A 512 -37.35 -3.49 31.74
CA GLN A 512 -35.97 -3.87 31.42
C GLN A 512 -34.93 -2.83 31.86
N TRP A 513 -35.31 -1.57 31.97
CA TRP A 513 -34.41 -0.46 32.32
C TRP A 513 -34.72 0.22 33.67
N GLY A 514 -35.43 -0.50 34.53
CA GLY A 514 -35.58 -0.19 35.96
C GLY A 514 -37.01 -0.31 36.51
N GLY A 515 -38.01 -0.44 35.64
CA GLY A 515 -39.41 -0.60 36.03
C GLY A 515 -39.85 0.50 36.99
N THR A 516 -40.39 0.07 38.15
CA THR A 516 -40.83 0.94 39.26
C THR A 516 -39.74 1.22 40.30
N LYS A 517 -38.48 0.82 40.08
CA LYS A 517 -37.38 1.09 41.01
C LYS A 517 -37.04 2.58 41.01
N ALA A 518 -36.61 3.08 42.18
CA ALA A 518 -36.09 4.44 42.31
C ALA A 518 -34.78 4.64 41.52
N PHE A 519 -33.92 3.60 41.48
CA PHE A 519 -32.69 3.52 40.70
C PHE A 519 -32.30 2.06 40.46
N ASN A 520 -31.45 1.81 39.45
CA ASN A 520 -30.81 0.50 39.25
C ASN A 520 -29.59 0.35 40.16
N ASN A 521 -28.77 1.40 40.25
CA ASN A 521 -27.65 1.50 41.18
C ASN A 521 -27.73 2.84 41.93
N PRO A 522 -27.38 2.90 43.24
CA PRO A 522 -27.40 4.14 44.00
C PRO A 522 -26.53 5.21 43.31
N PRO A 523 -27.10 6.37 42.92
CA PRO A 523 -26.33 7.38 42.23
C PRO A 523 -25.32 8.06 43.17
N LYS A 524 -24.19 8.49 42.63
CA LYS A 524 -23.14 9.27 43.30
C LYS A 524 -22.99 10.64 42.64
N PRO A 525 -22.52 11.67 43.37
CA PRO A 525 -22.20 12.96 42.77
C PRO A 525 -21.24 12.82 41.58
N GLN A 526 -21.57 13.45 40.46
CA GLN A 526 -20.74 13.61 39.28
C GLN A 526 -20.82 15.08 38.83
N LEU A 527 -19.79 15.86 39.11
CA LEU A 527 -19.80 17.30 38.87
C LEU A 527 -19.47 17.62 37.41
N CYS A 528 -19.85 18.80 36.92
CA CYS A 528 -19.51 19.25 35.56
C CYS A 528 -17.99 19.24 35.33
N ALA A 529 -17.19 19.56 36.36
CA ALA A 529 -15.73 19.53 36.30
C ALA A 529 -15.16 18.11 36.10
N ASP A 530 -15.90 17.07 36.48
CA ASP A 530 -15.48 15.67 36.35
C ASP A 530 -15.77 15.08 34.96
N VAL A 531 -16.51 15.81 34.13
CA VAL A 531 -16.98 15.35 32.81
C VAL A 531 -16.22 16.10 31.71
N SER A 532 -15.49 15.33 30.90
CA SER A 532 -14.80 15.86 29.74
C SER A 532 -15.76 16.03 28.56
N VAL A 533 -16.00 17.27 28.15
CA VAL A 533 -16.75 17.58 26.93
C VAL A 533 -15.87 17.31 25.69
N PRO A 534 -16.36 16.55 24.69
CA PRO A 534 -15.63 16.32 23.45
C PRO A 534 -15.12 17.60 22.78
N SER A 535 -13.84 17.63 22.39
CA SER A 535 -13.17 18.81 21.82
C SER A 535 -12.63 18.59 20.41
N THR A 536 -13.20 17.64 19.66
CA THR A 536 -12.85 17.41 18.27
C THR A 536 -13.34 18.56 17.38
N ALA A 537 -12.84 18.65 16.15
CA ALA A 537 -13.30 19.66 15.19
C ALA A 537 -14.82 19.53 14.90
N LEU A 538 -15.36 18.32 14.87
CA LEU A 538 -16.78 18.07 14.66
C LEU A 538 -17.61 18.57 15.87
N ALA A 539 -17.18 18.24 17.08
CA ALA A 539 -17.83 18.67 18.32
C ALA A 539 -17.79 20.20 18.46
N GLN A 540 -16.65 20.84 18.19
CA GLN A 540 -16.49 22.29 18.25
C GLN A 540 -17.39 23.02 17.24
N LYS A 541 -17.37 22.61 15.96
CA LYS A 541 -18.23 23.21 14.93
C LYS A 541 -19.72 23.05 15.26
N SER A 542 -20.10 21.88 15.78
CA SER A 542 -21.48 21.60 16.15
C SER A 542 -21.91 22.40 17.39
N MET A 543 -21.01 22.56 18.37
CA MET A 543 -21.22 23.42 19.53
C MET A 543 -21.39 24.89 19.12
N GLU A 544 -20.51 25.40 18.25
CA GLU A 544 -20.59 26.77 17.71
C GLU A 544 -21.90 26.99 16.95
N TYR A 545 -22.30 26.02 16.12
CA TYR A 545 -23.57 26.06 15.39
C TYR A 545 -24.76 26.09 16.35
N ALA A 546 -24.79 25.19 17.34
CA ALA A 546 -25.87 25.14 18.34
C ALA A 546 -25.95 26.43 19.17
N GLN A 547 -24.81 26.98 19.62
CA GLN A 547 -24.76 28.25 20.35
C GLN A 547 -25.27 29.44 19.53
N LYS A 548 -25.05 29.40 18.21
CA LYS A 548 -25.50 30.45 17.29
C LYS A 548 -27.00 30.35 17.00
N GLU A 549 -27.52 29.15 16.84
CA GLU A 549 -28.89 28.92 16.37
C GLU A 549 -29.92 28.77 17.50
N LEU A 550 -29.52 28.20 18.65
CA LEU A 550 -30.43 27.93 19.76
C LEU A 550 -30.57 29.15 20.69
N PRO A 551 -31.80 29.46 21.16
CA PRO A 551 -31.98 30.36 22.29
C PRO A 551 -31.23 29.86 23.53
N ALA A 552 -30.76 30.78 24.37
CA ALA A 552 -29.96 30.43 25.56
C ALA A 552 -30.64 29.41 26.50
N PRO A 553 -31.97 29.46 26.77
CA PRO A 553 -32.63 28.42 27.56
C PRO A 553 -32.57 27.03 26.92
N THR A 554 -32.74 26.94 25.59
CA THR A 554 -32.68 25.68 24.82
C THR A 554 -31.26 25.12 24.74
N PHE A 555 -30.26 25.98 24.55
CA PHE A 555 -28.86 25.57 24.63
C PHE A 555 -28.50 25.06 26.03
N ASN A 556 -28.94 25.76 27.08
CA ASN A 556 -28.72 25.31 28.46
C ASN A 556 -29.42 23.96 28.72
N HIS A 557 -30.65 23.77 28.23
CA HIS A 557 -31.34 22.47 28.29
C HIS A 557 -30.51 21.36 27.63
N SER A 558 -30.02 21.61 26.41
CA SER A 558 -29.16 20.67 25.67
C SER A 558 -27.94 20.25 26.50
N MET A 559 -27.28 21.21 27.16
CA MET A 559 -26.15 20.91 28.04
C MET A 559 -26.56 20.20 29.32
N ARG A 560 -27.68 20.55 29.96
CA ARG A 560 -28.20 19.79 31.12
C ARG A 560 -28.48 18.34 30.77
N VAL A 561 -29.15 18.10 29.63
CA VAL A 561 -29.39 16.76 29.08
C VAL A 561 -28.09 16.01 28.86
N PHE A 562 -27.04 16.67 28.35
CA PHE A 562 -25.72 16.05 28.17
C PHE A 562 -25.14 15.52 29.49
N TYR A 563 -25.09 16.34 30.55
CA TYR A 563 -24.52 15.92 31.85
C TYR A 563 -25.41 14.89 32.56
N TYR A 564 -26.73 15.09 32.59
CA TYR A 564 -27.65 14.14 33.21
C TYR A 564 -27.66 12.80 32.49
N GLY A 565 -27.63 12.79 31.15
CA GLY A 565 -27.53 11.56 30.39
C GLY A 565 -26.23 10.80 30.63
N LEU A 566 -25.08 11.48 30.78
CA LEU A 566 -23.85 10.79 31.14
C LEU A 566 -23.88 10.21 32.56
N ALA A 567 -24.51 10.89 33.52
CA ALA A 567 -24.73 10.35 34.86
C ALA A 567 -25.68 9.14 34.83
N ILE A 568 -26.77 9.22 34.08
CA ILE A 568 -27.72 8.10 33.90
C ILE A 568 -27.01 6.91 33.23
N ALA A 569 -26.31 7.13 32.13
CA ALA A 569 -25.65 6.07 31.38
C ALA A 569 -24.56 5.39 32.23
N SER A 570 -23.63 6.15 32.81
CA SER A 570 -22.50 5.57 33.54
C SER A 570 -22.90 4.87 34.85
N GLN A 571 -23.98 5.31 35.51
CA GLN A 571 -24.36 4.80 36.83
C GLN A 571 -25.52 3.82 36.76
N GLN A 572 -26.51 4.06 35.91
CA GLN A 572 -27.70 3.19 35.80
C GLN A 572 -27.56 2.11 34.73
N PHE A 573 -26.67 2.30 33.74
CA PHE A 573 -26.46 1.41 32.61
C PHE A 573 -24.97 1.26 32.22
N PRO A 574 -24.09 0.80 33.13
CA PRO A 574 -22.64 0.78 32.91
C PRO A 574 -22.18 -0.05 31.70
N ASP A 575 -23.01 -0.98 31.23
CA ASP A 575 -22.73 -1.82 30.06
C ASP A 575 -23.05 -1.13 28.71
N TRP A 576 -23.71 0.04 28.73
CA TRP A 576 -24.03 0.77 27.51
C TRP A 576 -22.78 1.38 26.90
N GLN A 577 -22.60 1.13 25.60
CA GLN A 577 -21.45 1.59 24.85
C GLN A 577 -21.89 2.60 23.78
N PHE A 578 -21.23 3.75 23.79
CA PHE A 578 -21.34 4.80 22.79
C PHE A 578 -20.20 5.81 23.00
N SER A 579 -19.89 6.60 21.99
CA SER A 579 -18.94 7.70 22.09
C SER A 579 -19.61 8.93 22.69
N THR A 580 -18.94 9.58 23.63
CA THR A 580 -19.38 10.84 24.24
C THR A 580 -19.61 11.94 23.21
N GLU A 581 -18.91 11.89 22.07
CA GLU A 581 -19.15 12.80 20.93
C GLU A 581 -20.52 12.57 20.29
N THR A 582 -20.91 11.34 19.98
CA THR A 582 -22.26 11.05 19.43
C THR A 582 -23.35 11.51 20.40
N TRP A 583 -23.13 11.30 21.70
CA TRP A 583 -24.03 11.78 22.74
C TRP A 583 -24.12 13.31 22.75
N LEU A 584 -22.99 14.02 22.77
CA LEU A 584 -22.95 15.48 22.71
C LEU A 584 -23.69 16.02 21.49
N LEU A 585 -23.41 15.48 20.30
CA LEU A 585 -24.09 15.90 19.07
C LEU A 585 -25.60 15.69 19.16
N THR A 586 -26.05 14.56 19.70
CA THR A 586 -27.48 14.31 19.92
C THR A 586 -28.09 15.35 20.85
N CYS A 587 -27.45 15.64 21.98
CA CYS A 587 -27.92 16.66 22.91
C CYS A 587 -28.00 18.05 22.29
N LEU A 588 -26.98 18.47 21.52
CA LEU A 588 -26.94 19.79 20.89
C LEU A 588 -28.03 20.01 19.85
N PHE A 589 -28.53 18.94 19.21
CA PHE A 589 -29.45 19.04 18.09
C PHE A 589 -30.88 18.55 18.38
N HIS A 590 -31.16 17.85 19.49
CA HIS A 590 -32.47 17.20 19.66
C HIS A 590 -33.70 18.12 19.64
N ASP A 591 -33.54 19.35 20.15
CA ASP A 591 -34.60 20.37 20.12
C ASP A 591 -34.35 21.45 19.06
N ILE A 592 -33.43 21.25 18.12
CA ILE A 592 -33.12 22.32 17.14
C ILE A 592 -34.33 22.69 16.25
N GLY A 593 -35.27 21.76 16.08
CA GLY A 593 -36.52 22.01 15.37
C GLY A 593 -37.45 23.00 16.06
N THR A 594 -37.28 23.28 17.36
CA THR A 594 -38.18 24.13 18.13
C THR A 594 -37.87 25.63 18.02
N ILE A 595 -36.89 26.03 17.23
CA ILE A 595 -36.57 27.45 17.04
C ILE A 595 -37.58 28.10 16.09
N ASP A 596 -37.90 29.38 16.31
CA ASP A 596 -39.02 30.07 15.66
C ASP A 596 -39.01 29.98 14.13
N LYS A 597 -37.82 30.09 13.51
CA LYS A 597 -37.69 29.97 12.05
C LYS A 597 -38.14 28.61 11.51
N TYR A 598 -38.13 27.55 12.31
CA TYR A 598 -38.57 26.20 11.91
C TYR A 598 -39.96 25.84 12.46
N THR A 599 -40.36 26.40 13.59
CA THR A 599 -41.77 26.34 14.03
C THR A 599 -42.69 26.93 12.95
N HIS A 600 -42.31 28.06 12.34
CA HIS A 600 -43.14 28.74 11.34
C HIS A 600 -42.70 28.51 9.89
N GLY A 601 -41.47 28.03 9.65
CA GLY A 601 -40.88 27.91 8.31
C GLY A 601 -41.01 26.55 7.64
N THR A 602 -41.55 25.53 8.32
CA THR A 602 -41.74 24.19 7.75
C THR A 602 -43.05 23.58 8.24
N PHE A 603 -43.67 22.71 7.41
CA PHE A 603 -44.85 21.94 7.80
C PHE A 603 -44.52 20.65 8.55
N MET A 604 -43.24 20.28 8.65
CA MET A 604 -42.81 19.09 9.38
C MET A 604 -42.79 19.34 10.88
N SER A 605 -43.10 18.31 11.68
CA SER A 605 -42.95 18.34 13.14
C SER A 605 -41.49 18.58 13.51
N PHE A 606 -41.27 19.26 14.64
CA PHE A 606 -39.94 19.68 15.05
C PHE A 606 -38.94 18.53 15.22
N GLU A 607 -39.38 17.34 15.63
CA GLU A 607 -38.55 16.14 15.83
C GLU A 607 -38.06 15.59 14.49
N PHE A 608 -38.97 15.50 13.52
CA PHE A 608 -38.66 15.01 12.18
C PHE A 608 -37.79 15.99 11.42
N TYR A 609 -38.16 17.28 11.44
CA TYR A 609 -37.35 18.31 10.79
C TYR A 609 -36.00 18.50 11.49
N GLY A 610 -35.99 18.46 12.83
CA GLY A 610 -34.78 18.54 13.64
C GLY A 610 -33.81 17.40 13.32
N GLY A 611 -34.29 16.16 13.21
CA GLY A 611 -33.46 15.02 12.80
C GLY A 611 -32.89 15.17 11.39
N LEU A 612 -33.69 15.62 10.42
CA LEU A 612 -33.22 15.88 9.05
C LEU A 612 -32.22 17.04 9.00
N LEU A 613 -32.45 18.11 9.76
CA LEU A 613 -31.54 19.23 9.87
C LEU A 613 -30.22 18.81 10.50
N ALA A 614 -30.27 18.08 11.61
CA ALA A 614 -29.08 17.55 12.28
C ALA A 614 -28.28 16.66 11.32
N LEU A 615 -28.94 15.76 10.59
CA LEU A 615 -28.28 14.91 9.59
C LEU A 615 -27.52 15.75 8.54
N ASN A 616 -28.15 16.80 8.02
CA ASN A 616 -27.54 17.67 7.02
C ASN A 616 -26.38 18.50 7.60
N VAL A 617 -26.59 19.16 8.74
CA VAL A 617 -25.55 19.98 9.40
C VAL A 617 -24.35 19.12 9.78
N LEU A 618 -24.58 17.91 10.32
CA LEU A 618 -23.50 17.00 10.68
C LEU A 618 -22.75 16.49 9.45
N ARG A 619 -23.43 16.20 8.34
CA ARG A 619 -22.78 15.86 7.07
C ARG A 619 -21.91 17.02 6.57
N ASP A 620 -22.39 18.25 6.64
CA ASP A 620 -21.63 19.45 6.27
C ASP A 620 -20.41 19.66 7.19
N HIS A 621 -20.49 19.23 8.44
CA HIS A 621 -19.38 19.20 9.38
C HIS A 621 -18.43 18.00 9.23
N ASN A 622 -18.59 17.19 8.17
CA ASN A 622 -17.83 15.96 7.91
C ASN A 622 -18.00 14.87 8.99
N CYS A 623 -19.18 14.79 9.62
CA CYS A 623 -19.52 13.70 10.53
C CYS A 623 -19.60 12.36 9.78
N PRO A 624 -19.03 11.26 10.32
CA PRO A 624 -19.23 9.92 9.77
C PRO A 624 -20.72 9.60 9.58
N THR A 625 -21.10 9.08 8.41
CA THR A 625 -22.52 8.81 8.08
C THR A 625 -23.26 8.01 9.16
N PRO A 626 -22.72 6.89 9.70
CA PRO A 626 -23.43 6.12 10.72
C PRO A 626 -23.59 6.87 12.05
N GLN A 627 -22.72 7.83 12.34
CA GLN A 627 -22.82 8.69 13.52
C GLN A 627 -23.89 9.76 13.33
N ALA A 628 -23.90 10.43 12.17
CA ALA A 628 -24.92 11.42 11.84
C ALA A 628 -26.32 10.79 11.75
N GLU A 629 -26.42 9.58 11.21
CA GLU A 629 -27.66 8.80 11.17
C GLU A 629 -28.12 8.39 12.58
N SER A 630 -27.20 7.99 13.48
CA SER A 630 -27.57 7.68 14.87
C SER A 630 -28.11 8.92 15.59
N VAL A 631 -27.51 10.08 15.34
CA VAL A 631 -28.00 11.34 15.91
C VAL A 631 -29.40 11.63 15.36
N ALA A 632 -29.58 11.59 14.04
CA ALA A 632 -30.87 11.85 13.41
C ALA A 632 -31.98 10.91 13.88
N GLU A 633 -31.71 9.60 13.96
CA GLU A 633 -32.64 8.58 14.46
C GLU A 633 -33.05 8.86 15.91
N ALA A 634 -32.08 9.18 16.77
CA ALA A 634 -32.36 9.52 18.17
C ALA A 634 -33.26 10.75 18.29
N ILE A 635 -33.00 11.78 17.49
CA ILE A 635 -33.81 13.01 17.49
C ILE A 635 -35.21 12.74 16.99
N ILE A 636 -35.39 11.94 15.93
CA ILE A 636 -36.74 11.62 15.44
C ILE A 636 -37.55 10.87 16.49
N ARG A 637 -36.89 9.97 17.25
CA ARG A 637 -37.57 9.07 18.19
C ARG A 637 -37.65 9.56 19.63
N HIS A 638 -37.06 10.70 19.97
CA HIS A 638 -36.96 11.11 21.38
C HIS A 638 -38.31 11.55 22.00
N GLN A 639 -39.30 11.96 21.21
CA GLN A 639 -40.67 12.20 21.66
C GLN A 639 -41.65 11.06 21.36
N ASP A 640 -41.17 9.91 20.91
CA ASP A 640 -41.98 8.71 20.63
C ASP A 640 -41.70 7.59 21.65
N PRO A 641 -42.03 7.77 22.94
CA PRO A 641 -41.86 6.71 23.94
C PRO A 641 -42.90 5.61 23.69
N VAL A 642 -42.42 4.44 23.27
CA VAL A 642 -43.22 3.22 23.11
C VAL A 642 -42.84 2.20 24.19
N GLU A 643 -43.77 1.34 24.60
CA GLU A 643 -43.50 0.31 25.62
C GLU A 643 -43.16 -1.07 25.02
N VAL A 644 -43.19 -1.20 23.69
CA VAL A 644 -42.92 -2.45 22.96
C VAL A 644 -41.87 -2.24 21.87
N GLY A 645 -41.10 -3.29 21.57
CA GLY A 645 -40.04 -3.27 20.55
C GLY A 645 -38.69 -2.83 21.09
N THR A 646 -37.85 -2.32 20.19
CA THR A 646 -36.48 -1.91 20.48
C THR A 646 -36.15 -0.53 19.92
N ILE A 647 -35.19 0.14 20.55
CA ILE A 647 -34.60 1.40 20.14
C ILE A 647 -33.08 1.27 20.28
N HIS A 648 -32.30 2.12 19.63
CA HIS A 648 -30.86 2.13 19.84
C HIS A 648 -30.48 2.87 21.13
N THR A 649 -29.29 2.59 21.65
CA THR A 649 -28.82 3.05 22.97
C THR A 649 -28.89 4.57 23.13
N ILE A 650 -28.43 5.33 22.13
CA ILE A 650 -28.50 6.81 22.17
C ILE A 650 -29.96 7.28 22.18
N GLY A 651 -30.85 6.65 21.40
CA GLY A 651 -32.27 7.01 21.37
C GLY A 651 -32.96 6.83 22.74
N LEU A 652 -32.74 5.69 23.41
CA LEU A 652 -33.31 5.48 24.75
C LEU A 652 -32.69 6.43 25.77
N LEU A 653 -31.39 6.70 25.68
CA LEU A 653 -30.73 7.64 26.57
C LEU A 653 -31.28 9.06 26.41
N THR A 654 -31.55 9.50 25.18
CA THR A 654 -32.20 10.78 24.91
C THR A 654 -33.56 10.85 25.58
N GLN A 655 -34.41 9.81 25.45
CA GLN A 655 -35.72 9.77 26.11
C GLN A 655 -35.57 9.87 27.64
N LEU A 656 -34.67 9.11 28.25
CA LEU A 656 -34.47 9.14 29.70
C LEU A 656 -33.99 10.51 30.20
N ALA A 657 -33.02 11.10 29.51
CA ALA A 657 -32.39 12.35 29.93
C ALA A 657 -33.31 13.56 29.71
N THR A 658 -34.05 13.62 28.60
CA THR A 658 -35.01 14.71 28.34
C THR A 658 -36.21 14.60 29.28
N GLN A 659 -36.74 13.39 29.53
CA GLN A 659 -37.84 13.20 30.49
C GLN A 659 -37.43 13.57 31.91
N PHE A 660 -36.19 13.29 32.30
CA PHE A 660 -35.63 13.72 33.58
C PHE A 660 -35.58 15.25 33.71
N ASP A 661 -34.99 15.96 32.73
CA ASP A 661 -34.89 17.44 32.82
C ASP A 661 -36.22 18.17 32.61
N ASN A 662 -37.11 17.62 31.76
CA ASN A 662 -38.38 18.26 31.39
C ASN A 662 -39.49 17.95 32.38
N MET A 663 -39.62 16.71 32.87
CA MET A 663 -40.76 16.27 33.68
C MET A 663 -40.37 15.71 35.06
N GLY A 664 -39.07 15.65 35.39
CA GLY A 664 -38.60 15.10 36.66
C GLY A 664 -38.77 13.59 36.79
N TYR A 665 -39.02 12.90 35.66
CA TYR A 665 -39.21 11.46 35.66
C TYR A 665 -37.92 10.76 36.06
N ARG A 666 -38.06 9.69 36.86
CA ARG A 666 -36.93 8.93 37.41
C ARG A 666 -35.95 9.80 38.21
N ALA A 667 -36.48 10.68 39.04
CA ALA A 667 -35.72 11.57 39.92
C ALA A 667 -34.56 10.88 40.67
N GLY A 668 -34.70 9.60 41.03
CA GLY A 668 -33.66 8.83 41.73
C GLY A 668 -32.46 8.39 40.89
N TYR A 669 -32.43 8.63 39.57
CA TYR A 669 -31.35 8.16 38.69
C TYR A 669 -30.09 9.05 38.73
N VAL A 670 -30.24 10.30 39.17
CA VAL A 670 -29.18 11.30 39.24
C VAL A 670 -29.08 11.81 40.67
N HIS A 671 -27.85 11.98 41.18
CA HIS A 671 -27.63 12.46 42.54
C HIS A 671 -27.98 13.96 42.67
N GLU A 672 -28.53 14.39 43.80
CA GLU A 672 -28.96 15.78 44.04
C GLU A 672 -27.81 16.80 43.83
N ASP A 673 -26.61 16.50 44.31
CA ASP A 673 -25.43 17.36 44.09
C ASP A 673 -25.05 17.51 42.60
N THR A 674 -25.33 16.49 41.78
CA THR A 674 -25.15 16.60 40.32
C THR A 674 -26.16 17.56 39.72
N ILE A 675 -27.42 17.51 40.16
CA ILE A 675 -28.47 18.46 39.73
C ILE A 675 -28.06 19.90 40.08
N LYS A 676 -27.65 20.13 41.34
CA LYS A 676 -27.23 21.47 41.80
C LYS A 676 -26.05 22.01 41.00
N ASP A 677 -25.03 21.19 40.74
CA ASP A 677 -23.84 21.62 40.01
C ASP A 677 -24.13 21.87 38.52
N VAL A 678 -24.92 21.00 37.88
CA VAL A 678 -25.31 21.14 36.48
C VAL A 678 -26.18 22.40 36.26
N VAL A 679 -27.18 22.64 37.11
CA VAL A 679 -28.01 23.87 37.03
C VAL A 679 -27.18 25.12 37.28
N LYS A 680 -26.18 25.07 38.17
CA LYS A 680 -25.28 26.20 38.42
C LYS A 680 -24.49 26.59 37.16
N HIS A 681 -24.04 25.63 36.36
CA HIS A 681 -23.31 25.89 35.12
C HIS A 681 -24.23 26.17 33.92
N TYR A 682 -25.43 25.57 33.91
CA TYR A 682 -26.42 25.70 32.83
C TYR A 682 -27.82 26.02 33.38
N PRO A 683 -28.06 27.29 33.81
CA PRO A 683 -29.30 27.71 34.46
C PRO A 683 -30.55 27.44 33.62
N ARG A 684 -31.66 27.14 34.28
CA ARG A 684 -32.93 26.80 33.62
C ARG A 684 -33.59 28.00 32.95
N LYS A 685 -33.55 29.20 33.54
CA LYS A 685 -34.11 30.42 32.95
C LYS A 685 -35.59 30.28 32.56
N HIS A 686 -36.42 29.80 33.48
CA HIS A 686 -37.84 29.51 33.28
C HIS A 686 -38.12 28.49 32.17
N TRP A 687 -37.24 27.48 32.08
CA TRP A 687 -37.29 26.48 31.01
C TRP A 687 -38.63 25.77 30.95
N SER A 688 -39.21 25.38 32.09
CA SER A 688 -40.47 24.64 32.11
C SER A 688 -41.60 25.39 31.40
N ASN A 689 -41.79 26.67 31.73
CA ASN A 689 -42.80 27.51 31.07
C ASN A 689 -42.46 27.80 29.61
N CYS A 690 -41.18 28.08 29.32
CA CYS A 690 -40.72 28.38 27.96
C CYS A 690 -40.98 27.21 27.01
N PHE A 691 -40.59 26.00 27.41
CA PHE A 691 -40.71 24.82 26.58
C PHE A 691 -42.17 24.37 26.45
N ALA A 692 -42.95 24.37 27.53
CA ALA A 692 -44.38 24.05 27.45
C ALA A 692 -45.14 25.00 26.51
N SER A 693 -44.85 26.32 26.59
CA SER A 693 -45.40 27.30 25.65
C SER A 693 -44.98 27.01 24.21
N LYS A 694 -43.72 26.62 23.97
CA LYS A 694 -43.20 26.32 22.64
C LYS A 694 -43.87 25.08 22.02
N ILE A 695 -44.14 24.05 22.82
CA ILE A 695 -44.84 22.85 22.36
C ILE A 695 -46.31 23.17 22.05
N ARG A 696 -47.00 23.96 22.88
CA ARG A 696 -48.36 24.43 22.57
C ARG A 696 -48.40 25.28 21.31
N GLU A 697 -47.39 26.12 21.08
CA GLU A 697 -47.25 26.88 19.84
C GLU A 697 -47.07 25.95 18.64
N GLU A 698 -46.16 24.97 18.69
CA GLU A 698 -45.96 23.98 17.62
C GLU A 698 -47.27 23.24 17.29
N VAL A 699 -48.02 22.79 18.30
CA VAL A 699 -49.33 22.14 18.11
C VAL A 699 -50.35 23.09 17.49
N PHE A 700 -50.35 24.36 17.90
CA PHE A 700 -51.25 25.37 17.34
C PHE A 700 -50.96 25.65 15.86
N VAL A 701 -49.69 25.82 15.48
CA VAL A 701 -49.31 26.14 14.09
C VAL A 701 -49.25 24.92 13.19
N LYS A 702 -49.01 23.73 13.75
CA LYS A 702 -48.95 22.44 13.05
C LYS A 702 -49.85 21.42 13.76
N PRO A 703 -51.18 21.46 13.55
CA PRO A 703 -52.13 20.58 14.25
C PRO A 703 -52.00 19.09 13.89
N TRP A 704 -51.11 18.73 12.96
CA TRP A 704 -50.75 17.35 12.62
C TRP A 704 -49.35 16.94 13.15
N CYS A 705 -48.70 17.78 13.98
CA CYS A 705 -47.36 17.49 14.46
C CYS A 705 -47.33 16.29 15.42
N HIS A 706 -46.17 15.64 15.53
CA HIS A 706 -46.00 14.45 16.36
C HIS A 706 -46.33 14.71 17.84
N SER A 707 -46.05 15.90 18.37
CA SER A 707 -46.35 16.26 19.77
C SER A 707 -47.85 16.16 20.12
N THR A 708 -48.76 16.16 19.12
CA THR A 708 -50.19 15.89 19.35
C THR A 708 -50.45 14.47 19.89
N ALA A 709 -49.55 13.51 19.69
CA ALA A 709 -49.66 12.15 20.22
C ALA A 709 -49.70 12.10 21.76
N SER A 710 -49.09 13.09 22.42
CA SER A 710 -49.08 13.19 23.89
C SER A 710 -50.17 14.10 24.46
N GLY A 711 -50.90 14.83 23.60
CA GLY A 711 -51.92 15.81 24.00
C GLY A 711 -51.40 16.87 24.98
N GLU A 712 -52.30 17.45 25.77
CA GLU A 712 -51.96 18.46 26.79
C GLU A 712 -51.19 17.88 27.98
N LYS A 713 -51.17 16.55 28.16
CA LYS A 713 -50.45 15.91 29.26
C LYS A 713 -48.96 16.24 29.24
N PHE A 714 -48.34 16.27 28.06
CA PHE A 714 -46.90 16.53 27.98
C PHE A 714 -46.52 17.97 28.38
N PRO A 715 -47.08 19.04 27.77
CA PRO A 715 -46.85 20.41 28.25
C PRO A 715 -47.19 20.61 29.72
N TYR A 716 -48.27 19.97 30.20
CA TYR A 716 -48.67 20.02 31.60
C TYR A 716 -47.60 19.41 32.53
N ASP A 717 -47.10 18.20 32.21
CA ASP A 717 -46.07 17.53 33.00
C ASP A 717 -44.74 18.32 33.02
N VAL A 718 -44.44 19.08 31.94
CA VAL A 718 -43.28 19.97 31.90
C VAL A 718 -43.43 21.16 32.87
N GLU A 719 -44.59 21.83 32.88
CA GLU A 719 -44.87 22.95 33.78
C GLU A 719 -44.91 22.52 35.25
N HIS A 720 -45.31 21.28 35.53
CA HIS A 720 -45.45 20.72 36.87
C HIS A 720 -44.28 19.81 37.26
N ASN A 721 -43.08 20.07 36.71
CA ASN A 721 -41.86 19.35 37.05
C ASN A 721 -41.37 19.69 38.48
N THR A 722 -41.90 18.95 39.46
CA THR A 722 -41.56 19.12 40.89
C THR A 722 -40.08 18.92 41.22
N LEU A 723 -39.35 18.11 40.46
CA LEU A 723 -37.91 17.89 40.67
C LEU A 723 -37.12 19.17 40.37
N MET A 724 -37.51 19.88 39.31
CA MET A 724 -36.78 21.04 38.80
C MET A 724 -37.40 22.39 39.20
N GLU A 725 -38.57 22.39 39.84
CA GLU A 725 -39.26 23.59 40.35
C GLU A 725 -38.33 24.50 41.20
N PRO A 726 -37.51 23.97 42.16
CA PRO A 726 -36.60 24.80 42.93
C PRO A 726 -35.49 25.47 42.10
N HIS A 727 -35.28 24.98 40.88
CA HIS A 727 -34.20 25.36 39.98
C HIS A 727 -34.68 26.19 38.79
N ASP A 728 -35.98 26.25 38.52
CA ASP A 728 -36.51 26.77 37.25
C ASP A 728 -36.33 28.29 37.11
N ALA A 729 -36.45 29.03 38.22
CA ALA A 729 -36.28 30.49 38.25
C ALA A 729 -34.83 30.96 38.45
N LEU A 730 -33.85 30.06 38.56
CA LEU A 730 -32.44 30.42 38.71
C LEU A 730 -31.91 31.01 37.39
N GLN A 731 -31.33 32.22 37.48
CA GLN A 731 -30.83 33.00 36.34
C GLN A 731 -29.45 32.58 35.86
#